data_AF-A0A4U7AW60-F1
#
_entry.id   AF-A0A4U7AW60-F1
#
_cell.length_a   1.000
_cell.length_b   1.000
_cell.length_c   1.000
_cell.angle_alpha   90.00
_cell.angle_beta   90.00
_cell.angle_gamma   90.00
#
_symmetry.space_group_name_H-M   'P 1'
#
loop_
_entity.id
_entity.type
_entity.pdbx_description
1 polymer ?
#
loop_
_entity_poly.entity_id
_entity_poly.type
_entity_poly.pdbx_seq_one_letter_code
_entity_poly.pdbx_strand_id
1 'polypeptide(L)'
;MSTASGIISKYAQERAKRLRPDKTAQYSDFRDPNLKHMDADPWVDYDKLQSAGYPLKDAAETKVLIVGAGFHGLLAAHQMITVGGLPSEDIVLVDKAGGVGGTWYWNRYPGVMCDIEGYCYMPLLEETGYMPQQRYNTGYEIRKHCERIAATWYMQTQLCTTVKDHCWDEDQKRWKVSMSHVVKPGQEPRQITVRAQFLFLASGLLSSPHIPKLNGVHNFTSSAGKTLMHTARWDWRQSGGSETNPSLAGFRGKRVGIIGTGATSVQVTPWVARQAQHTYLFQRTPSYVGPQLQTPTSPEDWKSMTSKDGWQDERVDSLDAVFTAKHNAADLVQDSWTKVSGMRALAGNAETIVHPGQEAQHLEKMLELDLKWTNEMRARVDEQVEDSTVAEKLKPWYPGFCKRPTFHHTYLSTFNEPNVTLIDTDGKGVTSYEPEGVVANGRKYELDVLILATGYTVGVAGASPGRLLGAPIYGRDGLDLADKWASDDYGVLLAQMISGFPNMFFLTGEGGALSQNATGQFKASARFAARVIKETLRRAKDPGRAVVETTKAGEDWWAAKVAERSLWYSTLPSCTPGYATGEGLVQEMAQLPKDPEMEAKMARKSLYGGGVLKYREEIRNWLDSKTFDGDWLPGDHRAHREWLGGVIDHVDNNPSEYHPVIKEFKQVIEDDSRIYMLMQSMFDEVPKKKPYGKDPTGGKQVRDVEHMLALFNHLMTSAPTWNDNSEKVGMVGLPIQAVLDWPMGTPSGFTVFQDPKINKMLKKVLNVWGDYLRTPDSAKQALHTGGTGWFNPTGKKDLEVVANKAGGGDETFEKLFVCDPSADSFGFKCWDDFFTRLFREGVRPVAGPDDDSIIANACESKPYNVAYDVKLRDKFWNKGQPYSVRDMLGHDELAEKFSGGTVYQAFLSALSYHRWHAPVSGKVVKTVLLDGTYYSEPLWEGLGDVDKQSAEIDKASEATCQGYLAHMAARAVIYFEADNLKIGLMAFVGIGMDEVSTCDITVKEGQHVKKGEQIGMFHFGGSTHCLLFNSAAKVRDFPKPGREANVPVRSQVAVVGK
;
A
#
# COMPACT_ATOMS: atom_id res chain seq x y z
N MET A 1 7.58 -22.01 -42.74
CA MET A 1 7.05 -21.30 -41.55
C MET A 1 6.80 -22.34 -40.48
N SER A 2 7.45 -22.23 -39.32
CA SER A 2 7.19 -23.14 -38.20
C SER A 2 5.80 -22.86 -37.63
N THR A 3 5.01 -23.89 -37.34
CA THR A 3 3.72 -23.73 -36.66
C THR A 3 3.96 -23.23 -35.22
N ALA A 4 2.97 -22.59 -34.58
CA ALA A 4 3.09 -22.10 -33.20
C ALA A 4 3.56 -23.22 -32.24
N SER A 5 3.03 -24.43 -32.40
CA SER A 5 3.43 -25.63 -31.68
C SER A 5 4.92 -25.99 -31.89
N GLY A 6 5.44 -25.88 -33.12
CA GLY A 6 6.85 -26.10 -33.42
C GLY A 6 7.79 -25.12 -32.72
N ILE A 7 7.40 -23.84 -32.63
CA ILE A 7 8.17 -22.80 -31.91
C ILE A 7 8.20 -23.09 -30.41
N ILE A 8 7.06 -23.44 -29.82
CA ILE A 8 6.97 -23.76 -28.38
C ILE A 8 7.84 -24.97 -28.02
N SER A 9 7.85 -26.01 -28.87
CA SER A 9 8.75 -27.16 -28.71
C SER A 9 10.23 -26.75 -28.77
N LYS A 10 10.61 -25.87 -29.72
CA LYS A 10 11.96 -25.32 -29.80
C LYS A 10 12.33 -24.51 -28.55
N TYR A 11 11.41 -23.72 -27.98
CA TYR A 11 11.64 -23.00 -26.72
C TYR A 11 11.95 -23.96 -25.56
N ALA A 12 11.21 -25.06 -25.45
CA ALA A 12 11.45 -26.07 -24.43
C ALA A 12 12.80 -26.78 -24.59
N GLN A 13 13.18 -27.15 -25.82
CA GLN A 13 14.47 -27.76 -26.12
C GLN A 13 15.63 -26.83 -25.75
N GLU A 14 15.53 -25.56 -26.13
CA GLU A 14 16.56 -24.58 -25.84
C GLU A 14 16.66 -24.31 -24.33
N ARG A 15 15.53 -24.24 -23.61
CA ARG A 15 15.52 -24.19 -22.14
C ARG A 15 16.24 -25.39 -21.52
N ALA A 16 15.98 -26.60 -22.00
CA ALA A 16 16.59 -27.83 -21.46
C ALA A 16 18.12 -27.83 -21.56
N LYS A 17 18.71 -27.27 -22.63
CA LYS A 17 20.17 -27.22 -22.83
C LYS A 17 20.93 -26.50 -21.71
N ARG A 18 20.26 -25.62 -20.96
CA ARG A 18 20.91 -24.66 -20.04
C ARG A 18 20.34 -24.65 -18.63
N LEU A 19 19.41 -25.57 -18.31
CA LEU A 19 19.04 -25.86 -16.92
C LEU A 19 20.23 -26.49 -16.22
N ARG A 20 20.62 -25.95 -15.06
CA ARG A 20 21.76 -26.44 -14.29
C ARG A 20 21.36 -26.68 -12.84
N PRO A 21 21.87 -27.74 -12.18
CA PRO A 21 21.55 -28.03 -10.79
C PRO A 21 22.12 -27.00 -9.81
N ASP A 22 23.23 -26.34 -10.17
CA ASP A 22 23.90 -25.34 -9.34
C ASP A 22 23.23 -23.96 -9.36
N LYS A 23 22.23 -23.71 -10.21
CA LYS A 23 21.36 -22.51 -10.20
C LYS A 23 22.17 -21.22 -10.00
N THR A 24 21.86 -20.39 -9.01
CA THR A 24 22.60 -19.14 -8.74
C THR A 24 24.03 -19.36 -8.23
N ALA A 25 24.34 -20.53 -7.66
CA ALA A 25 25.67 -20.87 -7.17
C ALA A 25 26.69 -21.15 -8.29
N GLN A 26 26.25 -21.19 -9.55
CA GLN A 26 27.13 -21.19 -10.73
C GLN A 26 27.94 -19.89 -10.89
N TYR A 27 27.68 -18.87 -10.07
CA TYR A 27 28.37 -17.60 -10.09
C TYR A 27 29.08 -17.30 -8.77
N SER A 28 30.06 -16.41 -8.82
CA SER A 28 30.68 -15.81 -7.64
C SER A 28 30.67 -14.30 -7.84
N ASP A 29 30.20 -13.56 -6.84
CA ASP A 29 30.16 -12.11 -6.89
C ASP A 29 31.31 -11.47 -6.12
N PHE A 30 31.43 -10.16 -6.26
CA PHE A 30 32.56 -9.40 -5.73
C PHE A 30 32.61 -9.31 -4.21
N ARG A 31 31.63 -9.87 -3.49
CA ARG A 31 31.70 -10.06 -2.03
C ARG A 31 32.57 -11.27 -1.66
N ASP A 32 32.83 -12.18 -2.61
CA ASP A 32 33.79 -13.26 -2.43
C ASP A 32 35.18 -12.66 -2.14
N PRO A 33 35.84 -13.03 -1.01
CA PRO A 33 37.18 -12.54 -0.68
C PRO A 33 38.21 -12.72 -1.79
N ASN A 34 38.09 -13.77 -2.61
CA ASN A 34 38.99 -14.04 -3.73
C ASN A 34 38.82 -13.05 -4.90
N LEU A 35 37.65 -12.41 -4.99
CA LEU A 35 37.31 -11.44 -6.03
C LEU A 35 37.29 -9.99 -5.51
N LYS A 36 37.60 -9.77 -4.23
CA LYS A 36 37.54 -8.44 -3.59
C LYS A 36 38.33 -7.36 -4.34
N HIS A 37 39.48 -7.73 -4.92
CA HIS A 37 40.30 -6.80 -5.72
C HIS A 37 39.56 -6.25 -6.96
N MET A 38 38.58 -6.99 -7.48
CA MET A 38 37.73 -6.57 -8.60
C MET A 38 36.62 -5.60 -8.19
N ASP A 39 36.28 -5.47 -6.90
CA ASP A 39 35.26 -4.52 -6.42
C ASP A 39 35.79 -3.09 -6.24
N ALA A 40 37.09 -2.86 -6.44
CA ALA A 40 37.73 -1.56 -6.28
C ALA A 40 37.08 -0.49 -7.17
N ASP A 41 37.00 0.73 -6.66
CA ASP A 41 36.47 1.89 -7.38
C ASP A 41 37.60 2.56 -8.19
N PRO A 42 37.56 2.51 -9.55
CA PRO A 42 38.62 3.08 -10.36
C PRO A 42 38.45 4.60 -10.59
N TRP A 43 37.34 5.19 -10.15
CA TRP A 43 36.92 6.56 -10.52
C TRP A 43 37.01 7.57 -9.40
N VAL A 44 36.98 7.08 -8.17
CA VAL A 44 36.98 7.91 -6.96
C VAL A 44 38.21 8.84 -6.91
N ASP A 45 37.94 10.09 -6.59
CA ASP A 45 38.94 11.11 -6.27
C ASP A 45 38.92 11.34 -4.75
N TYR A 46 39.78 10.62 -4.04
CA TYR A 46 39.83 10.64 -2.58
C TYR A 46 40.27 12.00 -2.03
N ASP A 47 41.20 12.68 -2.70
CA ASP A 47 41.73 13.97 -2.25
C ASP A 47 40.63 15.05 -2.33
N LYS A 48 39.82 15.02 -3.40
CA LYS A 48 38.65 15.89 -3.53
C LYS A 48 37.59 15.62 -2.46
N LEU A 49 37.27 14.35 -2.19
CA LEU A 49 36.29 13.99 -1.16
C LEU A 49 36.78 14.38 0.24
N GLN A 50 38.05 14.13 0.55
CA GLN A 50 38.63 14.51 1.82
C GLN A 50 38.63 16.03 2.03
N SER A 51 38.88 16.80 0.97
CA SER A 51 38.83 18.27 1.02
C SER A 51 37.42 18.83 1.19
N ALA A 52 36.41 18.14 0.65
CA ALA A 52 35.00 18.50 0.83
C ALA A 52 34.47 18.14 2.24
N GLY A 53 35.07 17.13 2.87
CA GLY A 53 34.65 16.61 4.17
C GLY A 53 33.54 15.57 4.06
N TYR A 54 33.22 14.95 5.20
CA TYR A 54 32.23 13.90 5.33
C TYR A 54 31.20 14.27 6.40
N PRO A 55 29.89 14.11 6.16
CA PRO A 55 28.85 14.54 7.09
C PRO A 55 28.79 13.68 8.37
N LEU A 56 29.18 12.39 8.29
CA LEU A 56 29.09 11.47 9.41
C LEU A 56 30.46 11.28 10.08
N LYS A 57 30.48 11.46 11.40
CA LYS A 57 31.58 11.07 12.29
C LYS A 57 31.15 9.86 13.12
N ASP A 58 32.11 9.21 13.78
CA ASP A 58 31.76 8.18 14.75
C ASP A 58 30.85 8.75 15.86
N ALA A 59 29.86 7.96 16.27
CA ALA A 59 28.77 8.31 17.18
C ALA A 59 27.86 9.47 16.71
N ALA A 60 27.93 9.91 15.45
CA ALA A 60 27.02 10.93 14.93
C ALA A 60 25.55 10.46 14.93
N GLU A 61 24.63 11.42 15.05
CA GLU A 61 23.20 11.18 14.90
C GLU A 61 22.68 11.88 13.65
N THR A 62 21.71 11.26 12.98
CA THR A 62 20.96 11.85 11.87
C THR A 62 19.47 11.52 12.00
N LYS A 63 18.61 12.37 11.44
CA LYS A 63 17.16 12.10 11.42
C LYS A 63 16.87 10.93 10.50
N VAL A 64 17.39 10.97 9.28
CA VAL A 64 17.18 9.94 8.26
C VAL A 64 18.51 9.51 7.66
N LEU A 65 18.74 8.19 7.69
CA LEU A 65 19.85 7.58 6.98
C LEU A 65 19.32 6.81 5.77
N ILE A 66 19.78 7.20 4.58
CA ILE A 66 19.43 6.55 3.31
C ILE A 66 20.63 5.71 2.87
N VAL A 67 20.47 4.40 2.76
CA VAL A 67 21.53 3.49 2.31
C VAL A 67 21.44 3.29 0.80
N GLY A 68 22.26 4.04 0.06
CA GLY A 68 22.34 4.06 -1.40
C GLY A 68 22.14 5.47 -1.96
N ALA A 69 23.06 5.91 -2.82
CA ALA A 69 23.03 7.22 -3.46
C ALA A 69 22.74 7.14 -4.98
N GLY A 70 21.99 6.11 -5.40
CA GLY A 70 21.42 5.98 -6.75
C GLY A 70 20.07 6.69 -6.89
N PHE A 71 19.37 6.47 -8.01
CA PHE A 71 18.05 7.07 -8.26
C PHE A 71 17.05 6.90 -7.12
N HIS A 72 16.96 5.71 -6.51
CA HIS A 72 16.03 5.48 -5.43
C HIS A 72 16.33 6.34 -4.19
N GLY A 73 17.61 6.45 -3.81
CA GLY A 73 18.03 7.28 -2.68
C GLY A 73 17.90 8.77 -2.95
N LEU A 74 18.24 9.22 -4.16
CA LEU A 74 18.05 10.62 -4.57
C LEU A 74 16.57 11.01 -4.60
N LEU A 75 15.70 10.14 -5.13
CA LEU A 75 14.25 10.34 -5.08
C LEU A 75 13.71 10.33 -3.65
N ALA A 76 14.21 9.44 -2.78
CA ALA A 76 13.84 9.40 -1.37
C ALA A 76 14.21 10.70 -0.65
N ALA A 77 15.45 11.16 -0.77
CA ALA A 77 15.90 12.43 -0.21
C ALA A 77 15.06 13.60 -0.75
N HIS A 78 14.87 13.68 -2.07
CA HIS A 78 14.02 14.70 -2.69
C HIS A 78 12.61 14.71 -2.11
N GLN A 79 11.92 13.57 -2.05
CA GLN A 79 10.55 13.49 -1.53
C GLN A 79 10.49 13.80 -0.03
N MET A 80 11.48 13.38 0.76
CA MET A 80 11.56 13.70 2.18
C MET A 80 11.75 15.20 2.43
N ILE A 81 12.50 15.89 1.57
CA ILE A 81 12.66 17.35 1.62
C ILE A 81 11.36 18.03 1.18
N THR A 82 10.87 17.73 -0.02
CA THR A 82 9.78 18.50 -0.65
C THR A 82 8.39 18.14 -0.15
N VAL A 83 8.11 16.84 0.01
CA VAL A 83 6.82 16.35 0.51
C VAL A 83 6.87 16.19 2.03
N GLY A 84 7.95 15.59 2.53
CA GLY A 84 8.15 15.33 3.95
C GLY A 84 8.38 16.58 4.80
N GLY A 85 8.93 17.63 4.19
CA GLY A 85 9.24 18.90 4.87
C GLY A 85 10.47 18.81 5.78
N LEU A 86 11.36 17.83 5.57
CA LEU A 86 12.58 17.70 6.34
C LEU A 86 13.68 18.63 5.78
N PRO A 87 14.51 19.24 6.65
CA PRO A 87 15.72 19.92 6.23
C PRO A 87 16.69 18.96 5.52
N SER A 88 17.46 19.46 4.55
CA SER A 88 18.42 18.62 3.81
C SER A 88 19.55 18.07 4.68
N GLU A 89 19.93 18.81 5.72
CA GLU A 89 20.97 18.48 6.70
C GLU A 89 20.58 17.33 7.64
N ASP A 90 19.27 17.07 7.77
CA ASP A 90 18.71 15.97 8.57
C ASP A 90 18.76 14.62 7.84
N ILE A 91 19.14 14.61 6.56
CA ILE A 91 19.11 13.44 5.69
C ILE A 91 20.51 13.18 5.15
N VAL A 92 21.05 11.99 5.41
CA VAL A 92 22.35 11.59 4.88
C VAL A 92 22.22 10.36 4.00
N LEU A 93 22.68 10.45 2.76
CA LEU A 93 22.81 9.30 1.85
C LEU A 93 24.20 8.67 2.03
N VAL A 94 24.25 7.38 2.33
CA VAL A 94 25.50 6.59 2.43
C VAL A 94 25.66 5.72 1.19
N ASP A 95 26.83 5.71 0.57
CA ASP A 95 27.13 4.78 -0.53
C ASP A 95 28.61 4.34 -0.49
N LYS A 96 28.86 3.11 -0.95
CA LYS A 96 30.22 2.59 -1.11
C LYS A 96 30.95 3.28 -2.28
N ALA A 97 30.20 3.82 -3.23
CA ALA A 97 30.71 4.59 -4.36
C ALA A 97 31.44 5.87 -3.91
N GLY A 98 32.45 6.29 -4.67
CA GLY A 98 33.08 7.61 -4.51
C GLY A 98 32.28 8.77 -5.10
N GLY A 99 30.98 8.60 -5.38
CA GLY A 99 30.10 9.62 -5.96
C GLY A 99 28.66 9.16 -6.05
N VAL A 100 27.74 10.12 -6.27
CA VAL A 100 26.32 9.82 -6.46
C VAL A 100 26.04 9.21 -7.84
N GLY A 101 24.96 8.44 -7.94
CA GLY A 101 24.42 7.92 -9.20
C GLY A 101 24.19 6.41 -9.22
N GLY A 102 24.67 5.66 -8.23
CA GLY A 102 24.45 4.21 -8.11
C GLY A 102 24.87 3.47 -9.39
N THR A 103 23.92 2.84 -10.09
CA THR A 103 24.16 2.19 -11.39
C THR A 103 24.98 3.05 -12.34
N TRP A 104 24.67 4.34 -12.44
CA TRP A 104 25.30 5.29 -13.37
C TRP A 104 26.64 5.81 -12.87
N TYR A 105 26.93 5.66 -11.58
CA TYR A 105 28.28 5.83 -11.05
C TYR A 105 29.17 4.63 -11.40
N TRP A 106 28.66 3.40 -11.27
CA TRP A 106 29.48 2.20 -11.46
C TRP A 106 29.68 1.83 -12.93
N ASN A 107 28.60 1.87 -13.73
CA ASN A 107 28.60 1.43 -15.11
C ASN A 107 29.09 2.55 -16.03
N ARG A 108 30.39 2.51 -16.33
CA ARG A 108 31.08 3.53 -17.15
C ARG A 108 31.80 2.92 -18.35
N TYR A 109 31.35 1.76 -18.83
CA TYR A 109 31.89 1.08 -20.00
C TYR A 109 31.51 1.83 -21.31
N PRO A 110 32.25 1.66 -22.41
CA PRO A 110 31.96 2.34 -23.67
C PRO A 110 30.57 1.99 -24.21
N GLY A 111 29.78 3.01 -24.57
CA GLY A 111 28.45 2.84 -25.13
C GLY A 111 27.33 2.63 -24.11
N VAL A 112 27.62 2.70 -22.80
CA VAL A 112 26.59 2.59 -21.75
C VAL A 112 25.51 3.67 -21.92
N MET A 113 24.25 3.25 -21.93
CA MET A 113 23.08 4.14 -22.05
C MET A 113 21.82 3.48 -21.47
N CYS A 114 20.80 4.29 -21.15
CA CYS A 114 19.49 3.76 -20.80
C CYS A 114 18.79 3.15 -22.02
N ASP A 115 17.96 2.13 -21.80
CA ASP A 115 17.17 1.48 -22.85
C ASP A 115 15.71 1.96 -22.87
N ILE A 116 15.23 2.56 -21.77
CA ILE A 116 13.97 3.30 -21.70
C ILE A 116 14.23 4.72 -22.19
N GLU A 117 13.23 5.32 -22.85
CA GLU A 117 13.27 6.72 -23.24
C GLU A 117 13.64 7.62 -22.04
N GLY A 118 14.66 8.44 -22.22
CA GLY A 118 15.26 9.33 -21.23
C GLY A 118 14.26 10.22 -20.53
N TYR A 119 13.26 10.69 -21.27
CA TYR A 119 12.19 11.56 -20.77
C TYR A 119 11.33 10.86 -19.70
N CYS A 120 11.23 9.53 -19.74
CA CYS A 120 10.55 8.70 -18.74
C CYS A 120 11.51 8.15 -17.66
N TYR A 121 12.77 7.94 -18.03
CA TYR A 121 13.74 7.22 -17.21
C TYR A 121 14.50 8.12 -16.22
N MET A 122 14.94 9.30 -16.67
CA MET A 122 15.68 10.26 -15.86
C MET A 122 14.73 10.96 -14.87
N PRO A 123 14.92 10.82 -13.55
CA PRO A 123 13.99 11.39 -12.58
C PRO A 123 14.13 12.90 -12.45
N LEU A 124 13.05 13.61 -12.18
CA LEU A 124 13.05 15.04 -11.83
C LEU A 124 13.49 15.97 -12.98
N LEU A 125 13.17 15.63 -14.23
CA LEU A 125 13.49 16.49 -15.38
C LEU A 125 12.71 17.81 -15.31
N GLU A 126 11.44 17.73 -14.92
CA GLU A 126 10.56 18.89 -14.75
C GLU A 126 11.07 19.81 -13.63
N GLU A 127 11.37 19.24 -12.47
CA GLU A 127 11.80 19.98 -11.29
C GLU A 127 13.21 20.60 -11.44
N THR A 128 14.09 19.98 -12.23
CA THR A 128 15.44 20.52 -12.49
C THR A 128 15.51 21.41 -13.73
N GLY A 129 14.47 21.42 -14.58
CA GLY A 129 14.46 22.10 -15.87
C GLY A 129 15.50 21.58 -16.87
N TYR A 130 16.06 20.39 -16.65
CA TYR A 130 17.09 19.83 -17.53
C TYR A 130 16.44 19.24 -18.78
N MET A 131 16.88 19.70 -19.95
CA MET A 131 16.55 19.09 -21.25
C MET A 131 17.61 18.03 -21.60
N PRO A 132 17.23 16.74 -21.68
CA PRO A 132 18.14 15.71 -22.15
C PRO A 132 18.58 15.96 -23.60
N GLN A 133 19.81 15.56 -23.95
CA GLN A 133 20.40 15.84 -25.27
C GLN A 133 19.85 14.95 -26.39
N GLN A 134 19.40 13.76 -26.03
CA GLN A 134 18.94 12.73 -26.95
C GLN A 134 17.91 11.85 -26.27
N ARG A 135 17.19 11.07 -27.09
CA ARG A 135 16.09 10.23 -26.66
C ARG A 135 16.48 9.13 -25.67
N TYR A 136 17.62 8.47 -25.88
CA TYR A 136 18.19 7.49 -24.94
C TYR A 136 19.52 8.01 -24.40
N ASN A 137 19.56 8.44 -23.15
CA ASN A 137 20.71 9.17 -22.61
C ASN A 137 21.89 8.27 -22.31
N THR A 138 23.10 8.81 -22.52
CA THR A 138 24.35 8.12 -22.17
C THR A 138 24.48 7.99 -20.66
N GLY A 139 25.23 6.99 -20.19
CA GLY A 139 25.48 6.86 -18.76
C GLY A 139 26.20 8.06 -18.15
N TYR A 140 27.05 8.75 -18.92
CA TYR A 140 27.68 10.02 -18.52
C TYR A 140 26.64 11.09 -18.23
N GLU A 141 25.70 11.32 -19.17
CA GLU A 141 24.66 12.33 -19.03
C GLU A 141 23.74 12.04 -17.84
N ILE A 142 23.36 10.77 -17.66
CA ILE A 142 22.52 10.35 -16.54
C ILE A 142 23.24 10.55 -15.21
N ARG A 143 24.53 10.19 -15.11
CA ARG A 143 25.34 10.45 -13.90
C ARG A 143 25.45 11.94 -13.60
N LYS A 144 25.68 12.77 -14.64
CA LYS A 144 25.67 14.24 -14.48
C LYS A 144 24.33 14.77 -14.00
N HIS A 145 23.23 14.13 -14.38
CA HIS A 145 21.93 14.48 -13.85
C HIS A 145 21.73 14.05 -12.39
N CYS A 146 22.26 12.90 -11.96
CA CYS A 146 22.30 12.53 -10.54
C CYS A 146 23.08 13.57 -9.71
N GLU A 147 24.24 14.02 -10.21
CA GLU A 147 25.02 15.09 -9.59
C GLU A 147 24.23 16.41 -9.52
N ARG A 148 23.48 16.75 -10.59
CA ARG A 148 22.58 17.91 -10.63
C ARG A 148 21.50 17.83 -9.56
N ILE A 149 20.82 16.69 -9.44
CA ILE A 149 19.77 16.47 -8.43
C ILE A 149 20.35 16.65 -7.02
N ALA A 150 21.46 15.99 -6.71
CA ALA A 150 22.09 16.11 -5.39
C ALA A 150 22.45 17.58 -5.06
N ALA A 151 22.93 18.34 -6.05
CA ALA A 151 23.26 19.75 -5.89
C ALA A 151 22.02 20.65 -5.73
N THR A 152 20.96 20.44 -6.53
CA THR A 152 19.72 21.26 -6.51
C THR A 152 19.05 21.27 -5.13
N TRP A 153 19.10 20.14 -4.41
CA TRP A 153 18.50 20.00 -3.07
C TRP A 153 19.52 19.90 -1.93
N TYR A 154 20.77 20.31 -2.15
CA TYR A 154 21.83 20.36 -1.13
C TYR A 154 21.99 19.07 -0.30
N MET A 155 21.86 17.91 -0.96
CA MET A 155 21.81 16.61 -0.28
C MET A 155 23.16 16.25 0.38
N GLN A 156 23.12 15.80 1.63
CA GLN A 156 24.32 15.34 2.34
C GLN A 156 24.68 13.91 1.90
N THR A 157 25.96 13.68 1.58
CA THR A 157 26.42 12.37 1.10
C THR A 157 27.66 11.88 1.85
N GLN A 158 27.58 10.65 2.36
CA GLN A 158 28.66 9.91 2.98
C GLN A 158 29.14 8.83 1.99
N LEU A 159 30.10 9.22 1.16
CA LEU A 159 30.65 8.39 0.08
C LEU A 159 31.80 7.50 0.58
N CYS A 160 32.25 6.55 -0.25
CA CYS A 160 33.31 5.59 0.09
C CYS A 160 33.03 4.81 1.38
N THR A 161 31.76 4.57 1.70
CA THR A 161 31.34 4.04 3.00
C THR A 161 30.43 2.83 2.82
N THR A 162 30.86 1.68 3.32
CA THR A 162 30.10 0.43 3.25
C THR A 162 29.43 0.16 4.60
N VAL A 163 28.10 0.07 4.61
CA VAL A 163 27.35 -0.37 5.79
C VAL A 163 27.63 -1.84 6.08
N LYS A 164 27.75 -2.20 7.35
CA LYS A 164 28.10 -3.54 7.84
C LYS A 164 26.94 -4.25 8.52
N ASP A 165 26.21 -3.55 9.37
CA ASP A 165 25.05 -4.07 10.09
C ASP A 165 24.14 -2.92 10.55
N HIS A 166 22.90 -3.28 10.89
CA HIS A 166 21.89 -2.38 11.42
C HIS A 166 21.25 -3.05 12.62
N CYS A 167 21.15 -2.35 13.75
CA CYS A 167 20.50 -2.85 14.96
C CYS A 167 19.52 -1.80 15.48
N TRP A 168 18.27 -2.17 15.69
CA TRP A 168 17.31 -1.32 16.37
C TRP A 168 17.60 -1.24 17.88
N ASP A 169 17.66 -0.03 18.42
CA ASP A 169 17.82 0.25 19.84
C ASP A 169 16.47 0.69 20.42
N GLU A 170 15.89 -0.16 21.27
CA GLU A 170 14.57 0.05 21.87
C GLU A 170 14.56 1.20 22.88
N ASP A 171 15.68 1.45 23.56
CA ASP A 171 15.76 2.51 24.58
C ASP A 171 15.92 3.88 23.92
N GLN A 172 16.71 3.94 22.85
CA GLN A 172 17.00 5.18 22.13
C GLN A 172 15.97 5.48 21.04
N LYS A 173 15.18 4.50 20.61
CA LYS A 173 14.30 4.58 19.43
C LYS A 173 15.10 5.01 18.19
N ARG A 174 16.23 4.33 17.96
CA ARG A 174 17.20 4.61 16.90
C ARG A 174 17.71 3.32 16.27
N TRP A 175 18.01 3.40 14.99
CA TRP A 175 18.87 2.43 14.32
C TRP A 175 20.33 2.77 14.61
N LYS A 176 21.06 1.86 15.25
CA LYS A 176 22.52 1.86 15.32
C LYS A 176 23.04 1.19 14.05
N VAL A 177 23.87 1.90 13.29
CA VAL A 177 24.36 1.43 11.99
C VAL A 177 25.88 1.47 11.97
N SER A 178 26.50 0.29 11.86
CA SER A 178 27.95 0.13 11.80
C SER A 178 28.42 0.23 10.35
N MET A 179 29.50 0.97 10.10
CA MET A 179 30.00 1.24 8.76
C MET A 179 31.53 1.22 8.69
N SER A 180 32.03 0.90 7.51
CA SER A 180 33.45 0.95 7.17
C SER A 180 33.69 2.03 6.13
N HIS A 181 34.43 3.06 6.49
CA HIS A 181 34.72 4.23 5.67
C HIS A 181 36.15 4.21 5.13
N VAL A 182 36.29 4.23 3.80
CA VAL A 182 37.58 4.24 3.10
C VAL A 182 37.98 5.68 2.80
N VAL A 183 39.02 6.18 3.48
CA VAL A 183 39.55 7.54 3.26
C VAL A 183 40.56 7.57 2.12
N LYS A 184 41.36 6.51 1.96
CA LYS A 184 42.37 6.38 0.92
C LYS A 184 42.59 4.90 0.56
N PRO A 185 42.93 4.56 -0.70
CA PRO A 185 43.26 3.19 -1.09
C PRO A 185 44.44 2.66 -0.28
N GLY A 186 44.37 1.39 0.13
CA GLY A 186 45.45 0.71 0.84
C GLY A 186 45.63 1.11 2.32
N GLN A 187 44.85 2.08 2.83
CA GLN A 187 44.77 2.34 4.27
C GLN A 187 43.66 1.52 4.91
N GLU A 188 43.84 1.17 6.18
CA GLU A 188 42.80 0.50 6.96
C GLU A 188 41.53 1.36 7.00
N PRO A 189 40.36 0.81 6.63
CA PRO A 189 39.11 1.55 6.68
C PRO A 189 38.77 1.98 8.11
N ARG A 190 38.33 3.22 8.28
CA ARG A 190 37.84 3.72 9.56
C ARG A 190 36.49 3.06 9.85
N GLN A 191 36.38 2.44 11.02
CA GLN A 191 35.09 1.96 11.49
C GLN A 191 34.35 3.13 12.16
N ILE A 192 33.11 3.36 11.76
CA ILE A 192 32.24 4.37 12.35
C ILE A 192 30.89 3.73 12.67
N THR A 193 30.28 4.14 13.77
CA THR A 193 28.92 3.76 14.13
C THR A 193 28.07 5.01 14.27
N VAL A 194 26.95 5.07 13.59
CA VAL A 194 26.02 6.20 13.65
C VAL A 194 24.65 5.78 14.16
N ARG A 195 23.86 6.76 14.60
CA ARG A 195 22.46 6.56 14.99
C ARG A 195 21.53 7.28 14.04
N ALA A 196 20.49 6.61 13.59
CA ALA A 196 19.48 7.18 12.70
C ALA A 196 18.09 6.97 13.29
N GLN A 197 17.23 8.00 13.26
CA GLN A 197 15.83 7.80 13.69
C GLN A 197 15.04 6.98 12.68
N PHE A 198 15.18 7.31 11.39
CA PHE A 198 14.58 6.58 10.29
C PHE A 198 15.64 6.00 9.36
N LEU A 199 15.39 4.81 8.85
CA LEU A 199 16.28 4.08 7.95
C LEU A 199 15.55 3.84 6.62
N PHE A 200 16.16 4.26 5.51
CA PHE A 200 15.62 4.00 4.17
C PHE A 200 16.63 3.20 3.35
N LEU A 201 16.26 2.00 2.91
CA LEU A 201 17.14 1.11 2.17
C LEU A 201 16.93 1.28 0.66
N ALA A 202 17.90 1.92 0.01
CA ALA A 202 17.95 2.23 -1.41
C ALA A 202 19.06 1.45 -2.15
N SER A 203 19.28 0.19 -1.76
CA SER A 203 20.43 -0.64 -2.17
C SER A 203 20.47 -1.07 -3.64
N GLY A 204 19.35 -0.93 -4.35
CA GLY A 204 19.22 -1.28 -5.77
C GLY A 204 19.13 -2.79 -6.02
N LEU A 205 18.58 -3.16 -7.18
CA LEU A 205 18.33 -4.57 -7.55
C LEU A 205 19.53 -5.28 -8.20
N LEU A 206 20.47 -4.52 -8.77
CA LEU A 206 21.59 -4.99 -9.60
C LEU A 206 22.91 -4.36 -9.12
N SER A 207 23.25 -4.57 -7.85
CA SER A 207 24.36 -3.85 -7.19
C SER A 207 25.64 -4.69 -6.99
N SER A 208 25.53 -6.01 -7.09
CA SER A 208 26.64 -6.95 -6.86
C SER A 208 27.07 -7.63 -8.16
N PRO A 209 28.14 -7.16 -8.84
CA PRO A 209 28.64 -7.79 -10.07
C PRO A 209 29.11 -9.22 -9.81
N HIS A 210 28.90 -10.13 -10.76
CA HIS A 210 29.36 -11.51 -10.64
C HIS A 210 30.04 -12.04 -11.88
N ILE A 211 30.79 -13.12 -11.68
CA ILE A 211 31.49 -13.86 -12.71
C ILE A 211 31.04 -15.33 -12.69
N PRO A 212 31.17 -16.07 -13.80
CA PRO A 212 31.06 -17.53 -13.81
C PRO A 212 32.03 -18.15 -12.80
N LYS A 213 31.51 -19.00 -11.91
CA LYS A 213 32.32 -19.73 -10.93
C LYS A 213 33.00 -20.91 -11.62
N LEU A 214 34.15 -20.65 -12.25
CA LEU A 214 34.95 -21.63 -12.98
C LEU A 214 36.37 -21.67 -12.43
N ASN A 215 37.06 -22.78 -12.69
CA ASN A 215 38.45 -22.95 -12.29
C ASN A 215 39.39 -22.02 -13.06
N GLY A 216 40.45 -21.55 -12.39
CA GLY A 216 41.61 -20.91 -13.02
C GLY A 216 41.51 -19.40 -13.22
N VAL A 217 40.51 -18.70 -12.66
CA VAL A 217 40.41 -17.22 -12.83
C VAL A 217 41.70 -16.51 -12.39
N HIS A 218 42.29 -16.97 -11.28
CA HIS A 218 43.58 -16.47 -10.79
C HIS A 218 44.70 -16.69 -11.81
N ASN A 219 44.73 -17.84 -12.49
CA ASN A 219 45.76 -18.19 -13.47
C ASN A 219 45.79 -17.19 -14.64
N PHE A 220 44.61 -16.78 -15.12
CA PHE A 220 44.52 -15.74 -16.15
C PHE A 220 45.00 -14.39 -15.60
N THR A 221 44.51 -13.96 -14.43
CA THR A 221 44.84 -12.65 -13.86
C THR A 221 46.30 -12.50 -13.43
N SER A 222 46.97 -13.60 -13.03
CA SER A 222 48.39 -13.59 -12.66
C SER A 222 49.33 -13.66 -13.85
N SER A 223 48.82 -13.91 -15.06
CA SER A 223 49.64 -14.07 -16.26
C SER A 223 50.08 -12.72 -16.84
N ALA A 224 51.35 -12.63 -17.20
CA ALA A 224 51.93 -11.39 -17.69
C ALA A 224 51.24 -10.90 -18.99
N GLY A 225 50.89 -9.61 -19.01
CA GLY A 225 50.25 -8.97 -20.16
C GLY A 225 48.78 -9.32 -20.37
N LYS A 226 48.13 -10.00 -19.41
CA LYS A 226 46.70 -10.30 -19.43
C LYS A 226 45.92 -9.27 -18.62
N THR A 227 44.75 -8.90 -19.13
CA THR A 227 43.84 -7.95 -18.49
C THR A 227 42.48 -8.59 -18.29
N LEU A 228 41.97 -8.62 -17.05
CA LEU A 228 40.60 -9.00 -16.74
C LEU A 228 39.81 -7.76 -16.31
N MET A 229 38.69 -7.49 -16.96
CA MET A 229 37.82 -6.36 -16.64
C MET A 229 36.38 -6.83 -16.51
N HIS A 230 35.64 -6.28 -15.55
CA HIS A 230 34.19 -6.39 -15.52
C HIS A 230 33.57 -5.07 -15.93
N THR A 231 32.51 -5.10 -16.74
CA THR A 231 31.89 -3.88 -17.29
C THR A 231 31.36 -2.92 -16.21
N ALA A 232 30.90 -3.45 -15.08
CA ALA A 232 30.49 -2.70 -13.89
C ALA A 232 31.63 -1.96 -13.14
N ARG A 233 32.89 -2.26 -13.47
CA ARG A 233 34.12 -1.66 -12.91
C ARG A 233 35.10 -1.41 -14.04
N TRP A 234 34.61 -0.81 -15.12
CA TRP A 234 35.46 -0.49 -16.27
C TRP A 234 36.67 0.33 -15.79
N ASP A 235 37.83 0.18 -16.39
CA ASP A 235 39.01 0.99 -16.04
C ASP A 235 39.54 1.63 -17.32
N TRP A 236 39.27 2.92 -17.47
CA TRP A 236 39.67 3.70 -18.65
C TRP A 236 41.20 3.82 -18.77
N ARG A 237 41.96 3.59 -17.69
CA ARG A 237 43.44 3.57 -17.73
C ARG A 237 43.95 2.35 -18.50
N GLN A 238 43.22 1.24 -18.43
CA GLN A 238 43.55 -0.01 -19.11
C GLN A 238 43.04 -0.02 -20.55
N SER A 239 41.79 0.40 -20.77
CA SER A 239 41.22 0.41 -22.12
C SER A 239 41.73 1.57 -22.98
N GLY A 240 42.09 2.70 -22.36
CA GLY A 240 42.33 3.98 -23.04
C GLY A 240 41.02 4.71 -23.36
N GLY A 241 41.04 6.03 -23.25
CA GLY A 241 39.87 6.90 -23.47
C GLY A 241 39.22 7.38 -22.18
N SER A 242 37.94 7.74 -22.27
CA SER A 242 37.08 8.19 -21.16
C SER A 242 35.61 7.97 -21.52
N GLU A 243 34.69 8.17 -20.57
CA GLU A 243 33.24 8.08 -20.81
C GLU A 243 32.75 8.95 -21.97
N THR A 244 33.30 10.16 -22.12
CA THR A 244 32.92 11.12 -23.18
C THR A 244 33.75 10.98 -24.44
N ASN A 245 34.86 10.23 -24.39
CA ASN A 245 35.72 9.95 -25.53
C ASN A 245 36.27 8.52 -25.45
N PRO A 246 35.47 7.51 -25.82
CA PRO A 246 35.80 6.10 -25.67
C PRO A 246 36.74 5.61 -26.79
N SER A 247 37.98 6.08 -26.82
CA SER A 247 38.95 5.74 -27.88
C SER A 247 39.37 4.27 -27.89
N LEU A 248 39.36 3.62 -26.73
CA LEU A 248 39.78 2.22 -26.49
C LEU A 248 41.15 1.88 -27.11
N ALA A 249 42.06 2.87 -27.14
CA ALA A 249 43.37 2.72 -27.77
C ALA A 249 44.22 1.58 -27.17
N GLY A 250 44.01 1.24 -25.90
CA GLY A 250 44.66 0.12 -25.22
C GLY A 250 44.27 -1.26 -25.75
N PHE A 251 43.19 -1.36 -26.54
CA PHE A 251 42.76 -2.61 -27.17
C PHE A 251 43.32 -2.81 -28.58
N ARG A 252 43.99 -1.81 -29.15
CA ARG A 252 44.61 -1.93 -30.48
C ARG A 252 45.68 -3.03 -30.47
N GLY A 253 45.64 -3.90 -31.48
CA GLY A 253 46.57 -5.03 -31.57
C GLY A 253 46.31 -6.14 -30.55
N LYS A 254 45.20 -6.10 -29.81
CA LYS A 254 44.86 -7.11 -28.79
C LYS A 254 43.76 -8.05 -29.26
N ARG A 255 43.83 -9.31 -28.81
CA ARG A 255 42.74 -10.27 -28.87
C ARG A 255 41.88 -10.10 -27.63
N VAL A 256 40.64 -9.69 -27.82
CA VAL A 256 39.71 -9.36 -26.73
C VAL A 256 38.59 -10.39 -26.68
N GLY A 257 38.38 -11.02 -25.53
CA GLY A 257 37.24 -11.90 -25.27
C GLY A 257 36.18 -11.16 -24.49
N ILE A 258 34.91 -11.39 -24.81
CA ILE A 258 33.75 -10.88 -24.06
C ILE A 258 32.89 -12.07 -23.65
N ILE A 259 32.68 -12.28 -22.35
CA ILE A 259 31.75 -13.31 -21.84
C ILE A 259 30.42 -12.66 -21.50
N GLY A 260 29.35 -13.21 -22.07
CA GLY A 260 27.97 -12.74 -21.86
C GLY A 260 27.44 -11.96 -23.05
N THR A 261 26.12 -12.03 -23.25
CA THR A 261 25.39 -11.50 -24.41
C THR A 261 24.12 -10.75 -23.99
N GLY A 262 24.05 -10.30 -22.74
CA GLY A 262 22.97 -9.44 -22.24
C GLY A 262 23.10 -7.98 -22.71
N ALA A 263 22.25 -7.09 -22.19
CA ALA A 263 22.20 -5.68 -22.57
C ALA A 263 23.57 -4.97 -22.55
N THR A 264 24.37 -5.20 -21.52
CA THR A 264 25.72 -4.65 -21.42
C THR A 264 26.63 -5.09 -22.57
N SER A 265 26.58 -6.37 -22.94
CA SER A 265 27.37 -6.90 -24.04
C SER A 265 26.93 -6.33 -25.40
N VAL A 266 25.61 -6.21 -25.58
CA VAL A 266 25.01 -5.61 -26.78
C VAL A 266 25.50 -4.18 -27.00
N GLN A 267 25.68 -3.41 -25.92
CA GLN A 267 26.20 -2.04 -25.99
C GLN A 267 27.73 -1.98 -26.15
N VAL A 268 28.49 -2.80 -25.43
CA VAL A 268 29.97 -2.69 -25.36
C VAL A 268 30.67 -3.33 -26.58
N THR A 269 30.10 -4.41 -27.14
CA THR A 269 30.75 -5.22 -28.19
C THR A 269 31.09 -4.40 -29.44
N PRO A 270 30.18 -3.56 -29.98
CA PRO A 270 30.49 -2.78 -31.18
C PRO A 270 31.64 -1.77 -30.97
N TRP A 271 31.83 -1.27 -29.76
CA TRP A 271 32.94 -0.38 -29.45
C TRP A 271 34.28 -1.12 -29.39
N VAL A 272 34.30 -2.29 -28.74
CA VAL A 272 35.49 -3.14 -28.65
C VAL A 272 35.92 -3.65 -30.03
N ALA A 273 34.96 -4.13 -30.84
CA ALA A 273 35.20 -4.67 -32.17
C ALA A 273 35.89 -3.66 -33.11
N ARG A 274 35.60 -2.36 -32.98
CA ARG A 274 36.22 -1.30 -33.80
C ARG A 274 37.70 -1.06 -33.50
N GLN A 275 38.20 -1.49 -32.34
CA GLN A 275 39.57 -1.18 -31.90
C GLN A 275 40.43 -2.44 -31.71
N ALA A 276 39.84 -3.56 -31.31
CA ALA A 276 40.55 -4.81 -31.10
C ALA A 276 41.10 -5.42 -32.40
N GLN A 277 42.24 -6.10 -32.33
CA GLN A 277 42.74 -6.91 -33.45
C GLN A 277 41.78 -8.04 -33.77
N HIS A 278 41.24 -8.68 -32.73
CA HIS A 278 40.21 -9.72 -32.85
C HIS A 278 39.30 -9.67 -31.62
N THR A 279 37.99 -9.83 -31.82
CA THR A 279 36.99 -9.88 -30.75
C THR A 279 36.28 -11.23 -30.75
N TYR A 280 36.41 -11.97 -29.65
CA TYR A 280 35.70 -13.23 -29.42
C TYR A 280 34.53 -13.00 -28.47
N LEU A 281 33.31 -13.28 -28.91
CA LEU A 281 32.11 -13.17 -28.07
C LEU A 281 31.62 -14.54 -27.63
N PHE A 282 31.72 -14.85 -26.34
CA PHE A 282 31.31 -16.13 -25.76
C PHE A 282 29.84 -16.07 -25.35
N GLN A 283 28.99 -16.73 -26.13
CA GLN A 283 27.55 -16.72 -25.96
C GLN A 283 27.04 -18.02 -25.34
N ARG A 284 26.29 -17.89 -24.26
CA ARG A 284 25.50 -19.00 -23.69
C ARG A 284 24.05 -18.96 -24.12
N THR A 285 23.47 -17.78 -24.22
CA THR A 285 22.09 -17.60 -24.66
C THR A 285 22.00 -16.26 -25.39
N PRO A 286 21.58 -16.23 -26.68
CA PRO A 286 21.40 -14.98 -27.41
C PRO A 286 20.32 -14.10 -26.79
N SER A 287 20.40 -12.79 -27.01
CA SER A 287 19.39 -11.80 -26.60
C SER A 287 18.51 -11.40 -27.78
N TYR A 288 17.25 -11.05 -27.51
CA TYR A 288 16.44 -10.33 -28.51
C TYR A 288 16.99 -8.91 -28.67
N VAL A 289 17.33 -8.52 -29.91
CA VAL A 289 17.92 -7.22 -30.25
C VAL A 289 17.02 -6.46 -31.20
N GLY A 290 16.17 -5.59 -30.65
CA GLY A 290 15.31 -4.70 -31.42
C GLY A 290 16.06 -3.49 -31.99
N PRO A 291 15.42 -2.74 -32.91
CA PRO A 291 15.96 -1.48 -33.38
C PRO A 291 16.04 -0.46 -32.24
N GLN A 292 17.06 0.40 -32.27
CA GLN A 292 17.17 1.52 -31.35
C GLN A 292 16.79 2.81 -32.08
N LEU A 293 15.69 3.45 -31.68
CA LEU A 293 15.16 4.66 -32.33
C LEU A 293 15.78 5.93 -31.77
N GLN A 294 17.12 5.98 -31.71
CA GLN A 294 17.86 7.10 -31.13
C GLN A 294 17.72 8.36 -31.99
N THR A 295 17.38 9.48 -31.35
CA THR A 295 17.27 10.79 -32.00
C THR A 295 17.76 11.88 -31.05
N PRO A 296 18.41 12.96 -31.55
CA PRO A 296 18.63 14.16 -30.75
C PRO A 296 17.30 14.74 -30.27
N THR A 297 17.30 15.39 -29.11
CA THR A 297 16.13 16.10 -28.60
C THR A 297 16.12 17.51 -29.20
N SER A 298 15.11 17.82 -30.03
CA SER A 298 14.97 19.17 -30.60
C SER A 298 14.36 20.13 -29.55
N PRO A 299 14.75 21.43 -29.55
CA PRO A 299 14.12 22.42 -28.68
C PRO A 299 12.61 22.55 -28.89
N GLU A 300 12.14 22.41 -30.13
CA GLU A 300 10.73 22.46 -30.48
C GLU A 300 9.94 21.28 -29.89
N ASP A 301 10.44 20.05 -30.07
CA ASP A 301 9.80 18.85 -29.52
C ASP A 301 9.82 18.87 -27.99
N TRP A 302 10.93 19.31 -27.40
CA TRP A 302 11.04 19.47 -25.96
C TRP A 302 10.00 20.46 -25.43
N LYS A 303 9.94 21.67 -26.00
CA LYS A 303 8.96 22.69 -25.60
C LYS A 303 7.52 22.20 -25.75
N SER A 304 7.22 21.45 -26.81
CA SER A 304 5.91 20.85 -27.03
C SER A 304 5.58 19.82 -25.94
N MET A 305 6.53 18.92 -25.65
CA MET A 305 6.39 17.85 -24.66
C MET A 305 6.24 18.39 -23.24
N THR A 306 6.98 19.43 -22.88
CA THR A 306 7.02 20.03 -21.53
C THR A 306 6.06 21.23 -21.37
N SER A 307 5.04 21.35 -22.23
CA SER A 307 4.15 22.51 -22.26
C SER A 307 3.13 22.56 -21.11
N LYS A 308 3.04 21.51 -20.30
CA LYS A 308 2.11 21.38 -19.17
C LYS A 308 2.81 20.82 -17.94
N ASP A 309 2.33 21.23 -16.77
CA ASP A 309 2.79 20.70 -15.49
C ASP A 309 2.43 19.20 -15.38
N GLY A 310 3.34 18.42 -14.79
CA GLY A 310 3.18 16.97 -14.63
C GLY A 310 3.36 16.17 -15.92
N TRP A 311 3.89 16.77 -16.99
CA TRP A 311 4.11 16.10 -18.28
C TRP A 311 4.94 14.81 -18.13
N GLN A 312 5.91 14.81 -17.21
CA GLN A 312 6.80 13.67 -17.03
C GLN A 312 6.04 12.49 -16.43
N ASP A 313 5.24 12.73 -15.40
CA ASP A 313 4.43 11.68 -14.75
C ASP A 313 3.40 11.12 -15.73
N GLU A 314 2.76 11.95 -16.56
CA GLU A 314 1.85 11.49 -17.61
C GLU A 314 2.55 10.60 -18.64
N ARG A 315 3.78 10.97 -19.05
CA ARG A 315 4.55 10.20 -20.03
C ARG A 315 5.00 8.86 -19.46
N VAL A 316 5.43 8.83 -18.19
CA VAL A 316 5.74 7.60 -17.46
C VAL A 316 4.50 6.71 -17.31
N ASP A 317 3.36 7.30 -16.95
CA ASP A 317 2.09 6.57 -16.79
C ASP A 317 1.59 6.00 -18.12
N SER A 318 1.79 6.73 -19.23
CA SER A 318 1.51 6.23 -20.58
C SER A 318 2.38 5.01 -20.93
N LEU A 319 3.68 5.06 -20.64
CA LEU A 319 4.59 3.93 -20.87
C LEU A 319 4.21 2.70 -20.03
N ASP A 320 3.96 2.90 -18.73
CA ASP A 320 3.54 1.83 -17.83
C ASP A 320 2.17 1.26 -18.24
N ALA A 321 1.25 2.08 -18.76
CA ALA A 321 -0.04 1.64 -19.26
C ALA A 321 0.09 0.69 -20.46
N VAL A 322 1.06 0.94 -21.35
CA VAL A 322 1.39 0.02 -22.45
C VAL A 322 1.97 -1.28 -21.91
N PHE A 323 2.88 -1.23 -20.94
CA PHE A 323 3.48 -2.42 -20.34
C PHE A 323 2.47 -3.32 -19.63
N THR A 324 1.51 -2.74 -18.90
CA THR A 324 0.48 -3.49 -18.18
C THR A 324 -0.76 -3.79 -19.03
N ALA A 325 -0.76 -3.44 -20.32
CA ALA A 325 -1.87 -3.61 -21.24
C ALA A 325 -3.19 -2.99 -20.78
N LYS A 326 -3.14 -1.76 -20.24
CA LYS A 326 -4.34 -1.01 -19.88
C LYS A 326 -5.18 -0.76 -21.13
N HIS A 327 -6.50 -1.00 -21.05
CA HIS A 327 -7.38 -0.80 -22.19
C HIS A 327 -7.35 0.66 -22.69
N ASN A 328 -7.34 0.87 -24.02
CA ASN A 328 -7.27 2.18 -24.68
C ASN A 328 -6.09 3.08 -24.23
N ALA A 329 -4.98 2.51 -23.76
CA ALA A 329 -3.79 3.30 -23.43
C ALA A 329 -3.25 4.05 -24.66
N ALA A 330 -3.10 5.37 -24.53
CA ALA A 330 -2.35 6.15 -25.50
C ALA A 330 -0.86 5.81 -25.36
N ASP A 331 -0.20 5.55 -26.49
CA ASP A 331 1.25 5.37 -26.56
C ASP A 331 1.90 6.72 -26.88
N LEU A 332 2.35 7.43 -25.85
CA LEU A 332 3.07 8.71 -25.99
C LEU A 332 4.55 8.50 -26.30
N VAL A 333 5.09 7.32 -26.01
CA VAL A 333 6.50 6.99 -26.21
C VAL A 333 6.71 6.56 -27.66
N GLN A 334 5.95 5.62 -28.19
CA GLN A 334 6.03 5.19 -29.59
C GLN A 334 7.44 4.71 -29.97
N ASP A 335 7.99 3.82 -29.14
CA ASP A 335 9.32 3.28 -29.35
C ASP A 335 9.32 1.75 -29.55
N SER A 336 10.50 1.13 -29.46
CA SER A 336 10.63 -0.32 -29.62
C SER A 336 10.15 -1.10 -28.40
N TRP A 337 10.17 -0.50 -27.20
CA TRP A 337 9.59 -1.10 -26.00
C TRP A 337 8.08 -1.26 -26.13
N THR A 338 7.39 -0.28 -26.72
CA THR A 338 5.92 -0.33 -26.85
C THR A 338 5.42 -1.38 -27.85
N LYS A 339 6.34 -2.03 -28.58
CA LYS A 339 6.05 -3.16 -29.47
C LYS A 339 6.28 -4.53 -28.80
N VAL A 340 6.90 -4.59 -27.63
CA VAL A 340 7.22 -5.86 -26.94
C VAL A 340 6.02 -6.37 -26.15
N SER A 341 5.00 -6.84 -26.86
CA SER A 341 3.73 -7.29 -26.29
C SER A 341 3.88 -8.41 -25.25
N GLY A 342 4.86 -9.31 -25.40
CA GLY A 342 5.09 -10.40 -24.46
C GLY A 342 5.42 -9.95 -23.04
N MET A 343 6.06 -8.78 -22.84
CA MET A 343 6.49 -8.30 -21.52
C MET A 343 5.34 -8.10 -20.52
N ARG A 344 4.09 -8.08 -20.99
CA ARG A 344 2.88 -8.11 -20.15
C ARG A 344 2.86 -9.28 -19.17
N ALA A 345 3.40 -10.44 -19.58
CA ALA A 345 3.51 -11.61 -18.71
C ALA A 345 4.37 -11.37 -17.46
N LEU A 346 5.32 -10.41 -17.51
CA LEU A 346 6.14 -10.00 -16.37
C LEU A 346 5.64 -8.72 -15.69
N ALA A 347 4.93 -7.85 -16.41
CA ALA A 347 4.47 -6.55 -15.90
C ALA A 347 3.20 -6.62 -15.03
N GLY A 348 2.37 -7.66 -15.18
CA GLY A 348 1.07 -7.73 -14.51
C GLY A 348 -0.04 -7.05 -15.30
N ASN A 349 -1.29 -7.21 -14.85
CA ASN A 349 -2.45 -6.57 -15.44
C ASN A 349 -3.52 -6.27 -14.37
N ALA A 350 -4.04 -5.05 -14.38
CA ALA A 350 -5.01 -4.61 -13.38
C ALA A 350 -6.39 -5.27 -13.56
N GLU A 351 -6.79 -5.48 -14.81
CA GLU A 351 -8.14 -5.85 -15.24
C GLU A 351 -8.38 -7.38 -15.22
N THR A 352 -7.32 -8.18 -15.22
CA THR A 352 -7.40 -9.66 -15.33
C THR A 352 -6.80 -10.33 -14.10
N ILE A 353 -7.54 -11.29 -13.53
CA ILE A 353 -7.05 -12.22 -12.51
C ILE A 353 -7.01 -13.62 -13.13
N VAL A 354 -5.92 -14.34 -12.91
CA VAL A 354 -5.79 -15.74 -13.33
C VAL A 354 -6.23 -16.61 -12.16
N HIS A 355 -7.25 -17.43 -12.37
CA HIS A 355 -7.76 -18.34 -11.33
C HIS A 355 -7.12 -19.73 -11.44
N PRO A 356 -7.11 -20.52 -10.34
CA PRO A 356 -6.66 -21.90 -10.38
C PRO A 356 -7.36 -22.71 -11.49
N GLY A 357 -6.59 -23.46 -12.26
CA GLY A 357 -7.07 -24.22 -13.44
C GLY A 357 -6.97 -23.46 -14.77
N GLN A 358 -6.66 -22.15 -14.76
CA GLN A 358 -6.53 -21.32 -15.96
C GLN A 358 -5.07 -21.08 -16.39
N GLU A 359 -4.09 -21.58 -15.66
CA GLU A 359 -2.66 -21.28 -15.86
C GLU A 359 -2.17 -21.67 -17.26
N ALA A 360 -2.59 -22.84 -17.76
CA ALA A 360 -2.22 -23.31 -19.09
C ALA A 360 -2.79 -22.41 -20.21
N GLN A 361 -4.05 -22.00 -20.06
CA GLN A 361 -4.71 -21.07 -21.00
C GLN A 361 -4.06 -19.68 -20.96
N HIS A 362 -3.72 -19.20 -19.76
CA HIS A 362 -2.99 -17.94 -19.58
C HIS A 362 -1.61 -17.99 -20.24
N LEU A 363 -0.87 -19.08 -20.05
CA LEU A 363 0.42 -19.28 -20.72
C LEU A 363 0.27 -19.29 -22.24
N GLU A 364 -0.69 -20.05 -22.79
CA GLU A 364 -0.95 -20.09 -24.24
C GLU A 364 -1.23 -18.69 -24.79
N LYS A 365 -2.13 -17.94 -24.15
CA LYS A 365 -2.46 -16.55 -24.52
C LYS A 365 -1.23 -15.63 -24.51
N MET A 366 -0.38 -15.73 -23.49
CA MET A 366 0.83 -14.91 -23.39
C MET A 366 1.87 -15.28 -24.45
N LEU A 367 2.00 -16.57 -24.79
CA LEU A 367 2.87 -17.04 -25.86
C LEU A 367 2.37 -16.56 -27.22
N GLU A 368 1.09 -16.73 -27.54
CA GLU A 368 0.48 -16.27 -28.80
C GLU A 368 0.69 -14.78 -29.02
N LEU A 369 0.47 -13.98 -27.97
CA LEU A 369 0.66 -12.53 -28.01
C LEU A 369 2.10 -12.11 -28.33
N ASP A 370 3.07 -12.93 -27.93
CA ASP A 370 4.51 -12.68 -28.05
C ASP A 370 5.11 -13.19 -29.37
N LEU A 371 4.45 -14.15 -30.04
CA LEU A 371 4.96 -14.79 -31.26
C LEU A 371 5.27 -13.80 -32.38
N LYS A 372 4.43 -12.78 -32.58
CA LYS A 372 4.64 -11.78 -33.64
C LYS A 372 5.99 -11.07 -33.46
N TRP A 373 6.19 -10.46 -32.30
CA TRP A 373 7.39 -9.69 -32.02
C TRP A 373 8.64 -10.58 -32.02
N THR A 374 8.59 -11.77 -31.40
CA THR A 374 9.74 -12.67 -31.38
C THR A 374 10.13 -13.20 -32.76
N ASN A 375 9.17 -13.41 -33.66
CA ASN A 375 9.44 -13.76 -35.06
C ASN A 375 10.07 -12.59 -35.84
N GLU A 376 9.56 -11.37 -35.67
CA GLU A 376 10.14 -10.17 -36.27
C GLU A 376 11.60 -9.96 -35.83
N MET A 377 11.90 -10.19 -34.55
CA MET A 377 13.28 -10.09 -34.04
C MET A 377 14.21 -11.16 -34.61
N ARG A 378 13.72 -12.41 -34.80
CA ARG A 378 14.50 -13.45 -35.48
C ARG A 378 14.74 -13.13 -36.95
N ALA A 379 13.73 -12.61 -37.65
CA ALA A 379 13.86 -12.18 -39.04
C ALA A 379 14.86 -11.02 -39.19
N ARG A 380 14.89 -10.08 -38.24
CA ARG A 380 15.89 -9.00 -38.20
C ARG A 380 17.33 -9.54 -38.07
N VAL A 381 17.54 -10.65 -37.35
CA VAL A 381 18.85 -11.30 -37.30
C VAL A 381 19.25 -11.82 -38.68
N ASP A 382 18.33 -12.50 -39.37
CA ASP A 382 18.55 -13.00 -40.75
C ASP A 382 18.81 -11.85 -41.75
N GLU A 383 18.20 -10.69 -41.53
CA GLU A 383 18.39 -9.50 -42.37
C GLU A 383 19.77 -8.85 -42.17
N GLN A 384 20.28 -8.79 -40.93
CA GLN A 384 21.46 -8.00 -40.60
C GLN A 384 22.76 -8.80 -40.53
N VAL A 385 22.69 -10.13 -40.43
CA VAL A 385 23.86 -11.00 -40.30
C VAL A 385 24.04 -11.81 -41.57
N GLU A 386 25.14 -11.58 -42.28
CA GLU A 386 25.36 -12.14 -43.63
C GLU A 386 25.65 -13.66 -43.58
N ASP A 387 26.42 -14.12 -42.58
CA ASP A 387 26.68 -15.55 -42.37
C ASP A 387 25.46 -16.21 -41.69
N SER A 388 24.75 -17.04 -42.46
CA SER A 388 23.56 -17.76 -41.98
C SER A 388 23.82 -18.69 -40.79
N THR A 389 25.04 -19.21 -40.64
CA THR A 389 25.43 -20.04 -39.48
C THR A 389 25.57 -19.20 -38.23
N VAL A 390 26.12 -17.98 -38.36
CA VAL A 390 26.21 -17.02 -37.25
C VAL A 390 24.82 -16.47 -36.92
N ALA A 391 24.02 -16.15 -37.94
CA ALA A 391 22.65 -15.69 -37.78
C ALA A 391 21.80 -16.69 -36.98
N GLU A 392 21.86 -17.99 -37.32
CA GLU A 392 21.10 -19.01 -36.60
C GLU A 392 21.50 -19.12 -35.13
N LYS A 393 22.79 -18.94 -34.81
CA LYS A 393 23.28 -18.93 -33.42
C LYS A 393 22.88 -17.67 -32.66
N LEU A 394 22.64 -16.55 -33.34
CA LEU A 394 22.19 -15.30 -32.73
C LEU A 394 20.68 -15.25 -32.50
N LYS A 395 19.89 -16.18 -33.07
CA LYS A 395 18.44 -16.21 -32.89
C LYS A 395 18.05 -16.68 -31.48
N PRO A 396 17.28 -15.87 -30.74
CA PRO A 396 16.73 -16.29 -29.46
C PRO A 396 15.49 -17.17 -29.64
N TRP A 397 15.48 -18.23 -28.83
CA TRP A 397 14.45 -19.27 -28.83
C TRP A 397 13.93 -19.48 -27.40
N TYR A 398 13.26 -18.46 -26.89
CA TYR A 398 12.54 -18.46 -25.62
C TYR A 398 11.43 -17.39 -25.67
N PRO A 399 10.39 -17.45 -24.83
CA PRO A 399 9.37 -16.39 -24.80
C PRO A 399 9.98 -15.02 -24.49
N GLY A 400 9.62 -13.97 -25.22
CA GLY A 400 10.20 -12.63 -25.15
C GLY A 400 10.20 -12.02 -23.74
N PHE A 401 9.25 -12.40 -22.88
CA PHE A 401 9.18 -11.98 -21.48
C PHE A 401 10.19 -12.61 -20.53
N CYS A 402 10.93 -13.61 -20.98
CA CYS A 402 11.85 -14.36 -20.11
C CYS A 402 13.16 -13.65 -19.81
N LYS A 403 13.50 -12.63 -20.61
CA LYS A 403 14.69 -11.80 -20.42
C LYS A 403 14.35 -10.37 -20.84
N ARG A 404 15.01 -9.39 -20.23
CA ARG A 404 14.93 -8.00 -20.69
C ARG A 404 15.34 -7.93 -22.17
N PRO A 405 14.48 -7.46 -23.09
CA PRO A 405 14.88 -7.24 -24.48
C PRO A 405 15.96 -6.16 -24.54
N THR A 406 16.74 -6.20 -25.61
CA THR A 406 17.81 -5.22 -25.86
C THR A 406 17.52 -4.47 -27.14
N PHE A 407 18.07 -3.26 -27.27
CA PHE A 407 17.86 -2.42 -28.46
C PHE A 407 19.20 -1.84 -28.89
N HIS A 408 19.58 -2.08 -30.14
CA HIS A 408 20.85 -1.57 -30.66
C HIS A 408 20.82 -1.44 -32.18
N HIS A 409 21.54 -0.45 -32.69
CA HIS A 409 21.58 -0.14 -34.12
C HIS A 409 22.64 -0.96 -34.88
N THR A 410 23.74 -1.36 -34.23
CA THR A 410 24.92 -1.98 -34.90
C THR A 410 25.38 -3.31 -34.32
N TYR A 411 24.72 -3.84 -33.28
CA TYR A 411 25.24 -5.05 -32.61
C TYR A 411 25.18 -6.28 -33.52
N LEU A 412 24.07 -6.48 -34.23
CA LEU A 412 23.91 -7.60 -35.15
C LEU A 412 24.87 -7.47 -36.35
N SER A 413 24.97 -6.29 -36.96
CA SER A 413 25.90 -6.07 -38.07
C SER A 413 27.38 -6.13 -37.68
N THR A 414 27.71 -6.01 -36.39
CA THR A 414 29.09 -6.17 -35.90
C THR A 414 29.63 -7.58 -36.18
N PHE A 415 28.77 -8.60 -36.33
CA PHE A 415 29.20 -9.96 -36.66
C PHE A 415 29.57 -10.17 -38.13
N ASN A 416 29.34 -9.17 -38.99
CA ASN A 416 29.82 -9.19 -40.37
C ASN A 416 31.28 -8.69 -40.49
N GLU A 417 31.81 -8.09 -39.42
CA GLU A 417 33.20 -7.64 -39.39
C GLU A 417 34.16 -8.84 -39.31
N PRO A 418 35.22 -8.87 -40.14
CA PRO A 418 36.10 -10.05 -40.26
C PRO A 418 36.91 -10.34 -38.98
N ASN A 419 37.05 -9.35 -38.10
CA ASN A 419 37.76 -9.48 -36.83
C ASN A 419 36.84 -9.88 -35.66
N VAL A 420 35.56 -10.18 -35.91
CA VAL A 420 34.60 -10.58 -34.88
C VAL A 420 34.26 -12.05 -35.04
N THR A 421 34.24 -12.79 -33.93
CA THR A 421 33.85 -14.21 -33.94
C THR A 421 32.90 -14.50 -32.80
N LEU A 422 31.70 -14.99 -33.16
CA LEU A 422 30.75 -15.53 -32.21
C LEU A 422 31.15 -16.96 -31.80
N ILE A 423 31.36 -17.17 -30.51
CA ILE A 423 31.57 -18.48 -29.90
C ILE A 423 30.28 -18.89 -29.19
N ASP A 424 29.39 -19.56 -29.93
CA ASP A 424 28.22 -20.21 -29.33
C ASP A 424 28.65 -21.44 -28.52
N THR A 425 28.17 -21.52 -27.28
CA THR A 425 28.52 -22.59 -26.32
C THR A 425 27.42 -23.62 -26.16
N ASP A 426 26.42 -23.62 -27.07
CA ASP A 426 25.27 -24.53 -27.07
C ASP A 426 24.57 -24.60 -25.69
N GLY A 427 24.42 -23.44 -25.05
CA GLY A 427 23.80 -23.34 -23.72
C GLY A 427 24.68 -23.68 -22.51
N LYS A 428 25.90 -24.18 -22.71
CA LYS A 428 26.77 -24.69 -21.63
C LYS A 428 27.61 -23.60 -20.95
N GLY A 429 27.99 -22.56 -21.70
CA GLY A 429 28.93 -21.53 -21.26
C GLY A 429 30.39 -21.93 -21.41
N VAL A 430 31.29 -21.02 -21.02
CA VAL A 430 32.73 -21.29 -20.89
C VAL A 430 33.01 -22.32 -19.76
N THR A 431 34.08 -23.10 -19.88
CA THR A 431 34.38 -24.22 -18.97
C THR A 431 35.53 -23.98 -18.01
N SER A 432 36.56 -23.22 -18.41
CA SER A 432 37.68 -22.84 -17.54
C SER A 432 38.34 -21.54 -17.99
N TYR A 433 39.03 -20.91 -17.05
CA TYR A 433 40.00 -19.85 -17.30
C TYR A 433 41.40 -20.49 -17.33
N GLU A 434 42.23 -20.09 -18.28
CA GLU A 434 43.60 -20.59 -18.46
C GLU A 434 44.58 -19.41 -18.49
N PRO A 435 45.88 -19.61 -18.23
CA PRO A 435 46.88 -18.54 -18.32
C PRO A 435 46.83 -17.74 -19.63
N GLU A 436 46.54 -18.40 -20.75
CA GLU A 436 46.53 -17.76 -22.07
C GLU A 436 45.16 -17.18 -22.46
N GLY A 437 44.07 -17.55 -21.80
CA GLY A 437 42.71 -17.14 -22.17
C GLY A 437 41.59 -17.98 -21.53
N VAL A 438 40.62 -18.45 -22.32
CA VAL A 438 39.47 -19.24 -21.82
C VAL A 438 39.21 -20.48 -22.66
N VAL A 439 38.58 -21.49 -22.06
CA VAL A 439 38.14 -22.70 -22.76
C VAL A 439 36.63 -22.66 -22.98
N ALA A 440 36.22 -22.94 -24.21
CA ALA A 440 34.83 -23.14 -24.59
C ALA A 440 34.74 -24.28 -25.62
N ASN A 441 33.72 -25.13 -25.52
CA ASN A 441 33.54 -26.28 -26.42
C ASN A 441 34.78 -27.19 -26.53
N GLY A 442 35.55 -27.33 -25.44
CA GLY A 442 36.79 -28.11 -25.43
C GLY A 442 37.97 -27.48 -26.19
N ARG A 443 37.82 -26.25 -26.71
CA ARG A 443 38.87 -25.50 -27.41
C ARG A 443 39.36 -24.33 -26.57
N LYS A 444 40.68 -24.13 -26.54
CA LYS A 444 41.32 -22.95 -25.94
C LYS A 444 41.23 -21.75 -26.90
N TYR A 445 40.86 -20.61 -26.37
CA TYR A 445 40.86 -19.32 -27.04
C TYR A 445 41.86 -18.40 -26.33
N GLU A 446 42.93 -18.04 -27.01
CA GLU A 446 43.94 -17.15 -26.45
C GLU A 446 43.50 -15.69 -26.53
N LEU A 447 43.59 -15.00 -25.40
CA LEU A 447 43.08 -13.65 -25.20
C LEU A 447 44.12 -12.80 -24.49
N ASP A 448 44.26 -11.55 -24.86
CA ASP A 448 45.09 -10.58 -24.13
C ASP A 448 44.24 -9.79 -23.13
N VAL A 449 42.97 -9.56 -23.47
CA VAL A 449 41.98 -8.91 -22.62
C VAL A 449 40.75 -9.80 -22.52
N LEU A 450 40.23 -10.00 -21.31
CA LEU A 450 38.95 -10.66 -21.05
C LEU A 450 38.00 -9.67 -20.37
N ILE A 451 36.89 -9.39 -21.04
CA ILE A 451 35.81 -8.54 -20.56
C ILE A 451 34.66 -9.44 -20.08
N LEU A 452 34.25 -9.22 -18.85
CA LEU A 452 33.13 -9.90 -18.22
C LEU A 452 31.92 -8.97 -18.30
N ALA A 453 31.01 -9.29 -19.23
CA ALA A 453 29.67 -8.70 -19.34
C ALA A 453 28.64 -9.67 -18.73
N THR A 454 28.97 -10.22 -17.56
CA THR A 454 28.36 -11.41 -16.97
C THR A 454 27.21 -11.12 -16.02
N GLY A 455 26.98 -9.85 -15.66
CA GLY A 455 25.77 -9.40 -14.98
C GLY A 455 25.94 -9.14 -13.48
N TYR A 456 24.84 -9.25 -12.75
CA TYR A 456 24.71 -8.94 -11.33
C TYR A 456 23.95 -10.05 -10.59
N THR A 457 24.31 -10.30 -9.33
CA THR A 457 23.49 -11.10 -8.42
C THR A 457 22.18 -10.35 -8.19
N VAL A 458 21.05 -10.97 -8.54
CA VAL A 458 19.72 -10.34 -8.50
C VAL A 458 18.86 -10.98 -7.41
N GLY A 459 18.14 -10.17 -6.65
CA GLY A 459 17.23 -10.62 -5.58
C GLY A 459 15.76 -10.40 -5.88
N VAL A 460 15.28 -10.80 -7.06
CA VAL A 460 13.83 -10.69 -7.40
C VAL A 460 13.00 -11.76 -6.67
N ALA A 461 13.61 -12.89 -6.28
CA ALA A 461 12.95 -13.94 -5.49
C ALA A 461 13.88 -14.43 -4.37
N GLY A 462 13.35 -14.54 -3.14
CA GLY A 462 13.99 -15.18 -1.99
C GLY A 462 15.13 -14.41 -1.33
N ALA A 463 15.24 -13.10 -1.56
CA ALA A 463 16.30 -12.28 -0.99
C ALA A 463 15.74 -11.12 -0.14
N SER A 464 15.94 -11.21 1.18
CA SER A 464 15.63 -10.11 2.10
C SER A 464 16.53 -8.88 1.82
N PRO A 465 16.08 -7.66 2.18
CA PRO A 465 16.89 -6.44 2.03
C PRO A 465 18.30 -6.55 2.60
N GLY A 466 18.46 -7.16 3.78
CA GLY A 466 19.77 -7.35 4.41
C GLY A 466 20.71 -8.26 3.60
N ARG A 467 20.18 -9.34 3.01
CA ARG A 467 20.95 -10.24 2.13
C ARG A 467 21.37 -9.53 0.84
N LEU A 468 20.51 -8.69 0.27
CA LEU A 468 20.83 -7.89 -0.92
C LEU A 468 21.93 -6.87 -0.65
N LEU A 469 21.86 -6.20 0.50
CA LEU A 469 22.88 -5.26 0.97
C LEU A 469 24.21 -5.95 1.30
N GLY A 470 24.18 -7.23 1.71
CA GLY A 470 25.34 -7.87 2.34
C GLY A 470 25.62 -7.32 3.74
N ALA A 471 24.59 -6.78 4.40
CA ALA A 471 24.65 -6.21 5.74
C ALA A 471 23.39 -6.66 6.50
N PRO A 472 23.50 -7.49 7.56
CA PRO A 472 22.35 -7.93 8.32
C PRO A 472 21.59 -6.77 8.97
N ILE A 473 20.31 -7.02 9.26
CA ILE A 473 19.38 -6.04 9.83
C ILE A 473 18.68 -6.74 10.99
N TYR A 474 18.88 -6.22 12.20
CA TYR A 474 18.30 -6.73 13.44
C TYR A 474 17.26 -5.75 13.97
N GLY A 475 16.01 -6.18 13.98
CA GLY A 475 14.87 -5.42 14.50
C GLY A 475 14.75 -5.51 16.02
N ARG A 476 13.51 -5.41 16.51
CA ARG A 476 13.18 -5.56 17.94
C ARG A 476 13.68 -6.90 18.49
N ASP A 477 14.17 -6.87 19.72
CA ASP A 477 14.64 -8.04 20.46
C ASP A 477 15.72 -8.87 19.71
N GLY A 478 16.46 -8.23 18.79
CA GLY A 478 17.49 -8.89 17.98
C GLY A 478 16.97 -9.73 16.83
N LEU A 479 15.69 -9.61 16.45
CA LEU A 479 15.09 -10.35 15.34
C LEU A 479 15.82 -10.08 14.02
N ASP A 480 16.43 -11.11 13.42
CA ASP A 480 17.04 -11.01 12.09
C ASP A 480 15.96 -10.92 11.01
N LEU A 481 16.06 -9.90 10.15
CA LEU A 481 15.19 -9.74 9.00
C LEU A 481 15.20 -10.97 8.09
N ALA A 482 16.36 -11.59 7.88
CA ALA A 482 16.48 -12.78 7.04
C ALA A 482 15.69 -13.97 7.60
N ASP A 483 15.68 -14.15 8.92
CA ASP A 483 14.96 -15.22 9.59
C ASP A 483 13.45 -14.99 9.49
N LYS A 484 12.98 -13.76 9.78
CA LYS A 484 11.56 -13.41 9.58
C LYS A 484 11.15 -13.61 8.12
N TRP A 485 12.01 -13.21 7.17
CA TRP A 485 11.74 -13.34 5.73
C TRP A 485 11.55 -14.79 5.29
N ALA A 486 12.35 -15.70 5.85
CA ALA A 486 12.28 -17.14 5.56
C ALA A 486 11.11 -17.82 6.27
N SER A 487 10.67 -17.30 7.42
CA SER A 487 9.62 -17.89 8.25
C SER A 487 8.21 -17.79 7.67
N ASP A 488 7.26 -18.44 8.36
CA ASP A 488 5.82 -18.34 8.12
C ASP A 488 5.21 -17.00 8.58
N ASP A 489 5.94 -16.22 9.40
CA ASP A 489 5.52 -14.89 9.85
C ASP A 489 5.75 -13.80 8.77
N TYR A 490 6.25 -14.19 7.59
CA TYR A 490 6.49 -13.26 6.48
C TYR A 490 5.22 -12.47 6.08
N GLY A 491 5.45 -11.18 5.85
CA GLY A 491 4.60 -10.29 5.09
C GLY A 491 5.25 -8.92 4.99
N VAL A 492 4.92 -8.14 3.96
CA VAL A 492 5.52 -6.81 3.73
C VAL A 492 4.43 -5.84 3.32
N LEU A 493 4.05 -4.89 4.17
CA LEU A 493 3.01 -3.92 3.84
C LEU A 493 3.44 -3.11 2.61
N LEU A 494 2.68 -3.26 1.51
CA LEU A 494 2.91 -2.58 0.23
C LEU A 494 4.35 -2.72 -0.28
N ALA A 495 5.08 -3.78 0.07
CA ALA A 495 6.53 -3.94 -0.17
C ALA A 495 7.41 -2.78 0.34
N GLN A 496 6.93 -2.00 1.33
CA GLN A 496 7.63 -0.85 1.90
C GLN A 496 8.08 -1.05 3.35
N MET A 497 7.31 -1.79 4.15
CA MET A 497 7.50 -1.92 5.60
C MET A 497 7.23 -3.35 6.06
N ILE A 498 7.85 -3.72 7.18
CA ILE A 498 7.72 -5.04 7.83
C ILE A 498 7.74 -4.86 9.36
N SER A 499 6.82 -5.54 10.06
CA SER A 499 6.67 -5.54 11.51
C SER A 499 7.89 -6.21 12.17
N GLY A 500 8.22 -5.79 13.39
CA GLY A 500 9.49 -6.05 14.06
C GLY A 500 10.62 -5.08 13.68
N PHE A 501 10.45 -4.24 12.64
CA PHE A 501 11.49 -3.35 12.09
C PHE A 501 11.00 -1.90 12.01
N PRO A 502 10.80 -1.24 13.17
CA PRO A 502 10.27 0.12 13.24
C PRO A 502 11.12 1.14 12.49
N ASN A 503 10.49 2.20 11.98
CA ASN A 503 11.11 3.32 11.26
C ASN A 503 11.97 2.93 10.04
N MET A 504 11.87 1.68 9.56
CA MET A 504 12.58 1.18 8.40
C MET A 504 11.68 1.14 7.17
N PHE A 505 12.19 1.66 6.06
CA PHE A 505 11.52 1.67 4.75
C PHE A 505 12.43 1.06 3.69
N PHE A 506 11.86 0.35 2.72
CA PHE A 506 12.60 -0.27 1.62
C PHE A 506 11.68 -0.47 0.41
N LEU A 507 12.21 -1.04 -0.68
CA LEU A 507 11.39 -1.53 -1.78
C LEU A 507 11.86 -2.92 -2.19
N THR A 508 10.96 -3.91 -2.17
CA THR A 508 11.25 -5.28 -2.62
C THR A 508 10.45 -5.68 -3.85
N GLY A 509 10.95 -6.71 -4.55
CA GLY A 509 10.18 -7.41 -5.57
C GLY A 509 8.99 -8.14 -4.95
N GLU A 510 9.23 -8.99 -3.95
CA GLU A 510 8.17 -9.67 -3.22
C GLU A 510 7.20 -8.66 -2.59
N GLY A 511 5.91 -8.86 -2.83
CA GLY A 511 4.84 -7.92 -2.51
C GLY A 511 4.78 -6.66 -3.38
N GLY A 512 5.79 -6.36 -4.20
CA GLY A 512 5.84 -5.20 -5.09
C GLY A 512 5.40 -5.54 -6.50
N ALA A 513 5.19 -4.52 -7.34
CA ALA A 513 5.00 -4.71 -8.78
C ALA A 513 6.33 -4.63 -9.55
N LEU A 514 6.35 -5.12 -10.79
CA LEU A 514 7.46 -4.90 -11.73
C LEU A 514 7.06 -3.91 -12.82
N SER A 515 7.92 -2.94 -13.08
CA SER A 515 7.89 -2.12 -14.30
C SER A 515 9.20 -2.28 -15.07
N GLN A 516 9.14 -2.14 -16.40
CA GLN A 516 10.36 -2.03 -17.20
C GLN A 516 11.04 -0.66 -17.03
N ASN A 517 10.32 0.32 -16.49
CA ASN A 517 10.81 1.61 -16.01
C ASN A 517 10.73 1.67 -14.47
N ALA A 518 11.80 1.28 -13.78
CA ALA A 518 11.83 1.26 -12.31
C ALA A 518 11.69 2.65 -11.65
N THR A 519 11.96 3.74 -12.38
CA THR A 519 11.97 5.11 -11.83
C THR A 519 10.60 5.51 -11.26
N GLY A 520 9.50 5.17 -11.93
CA GLY A 520 8.14 5.45 -11.44
C GLY A 520 7.85 4.75 -10.10
N GLN A 521 8.32 3.52 -9.94
CA GLN A 521 8.18 2.75 -8.71
C GLN A 521 9.04 3.32 -7.57
N PHE A 522 10.28 3.72 -7.87
CA PHE A 522 11.15 4.40 -6.90
C PHE A 522 10.54 5.72 -6.41
N LYS A 523 9.94 6.52 -7.31
CA LYS A 523 9.26 7.77 -6.94
C LYS A 523 8.06 7.50 -6.03
N ALA A 524 7.27 6.46 -6.31
CA ALA A 524 6.13 6.09 -5.47
C ALA A 524 6.55 5.60 -4.06
N SER A 525 7.58 4.75 -3.98
CA SER A 525 8.16 4.28 -2.71
C SER A 525 8.75 5.41 -1.88
N ALA A 526 9.54 6.28 -2.50
CA ALA A 526 10.10 7.49 -1.88
C ALA A 526 9.00 8.40 -1.31
N ARG A 527 7.93 8.63 -2.08
CA ARG A 527 6.79 9.46 -1.65
C ARG A 527 6.01 8.82 -0.51
N PHE A 528 5.85 7.50 -0.51
CA PHE A 528 5.25 6.76 0.60
C PHE A 528 6.03 7.01 1.90
N ALA A 529 7.35 6.75 1.91
CA ALA A 529 8.17 6.96 3.11
C ALA A 529 8.15 8.41 3.58
N ALA A 530 8.27 9.38 2.66
CA ALA A 530 8.21 10.80 3.01
C ALA A 530 6.87 11.20 3.67
N ARG A 531 5.75 10.69 3.17
CA ARG A 531 4.41 10.95 3.73
C ARG A 531 4.22 10.28 5.10
N VAL A 532 4.67 9.03 5.24
CA VAL A 532 4.59 8.30 6.51
C VAL A 532 5.45 8.98 7.58
N ILE A 533 6.70 9.35 7.25
CA ILE A 533 7.59 10.07 8.18
C ILE A 533 6.98 11.40 8.59
N LYS A 534 6.48 12.18 7.62
CA LYS A 534 5.82 13.47 7.90
C LYS A 534 4.66 13.32 8.86
N GLU A 535 3.75 12.38 8.59
CA GLU A 535 2.60 12.20 9.44
C GLU A 535 3.00 11.67 10.82
N THR A 536 3.95 10.73 10.88
CA THR A 536 4.49 10.20 12.13
C THR A 536 5.04 11.33 13.00
N LEU A 537 5.86 12.21 12.43
CA LEU A 537 6.42 13.36 13.15
C LEU A 537 5.35 14.37 13.56
N ARG A 538 4.32 14.57 12.72
CA ARG A 538 3.20 15.48 13.02
C ARG A 538 2.31 14.97 14.16
N ARG A 539 2.10 13.65 14.24
CA ARG A 539 1.25 13.00 15.26
C ARG A 539 1.98 12.73 16.58
N ALA A 540 3.31 12.62 16.55
CA ALA A 540 4.09 12.27 17.72
C ALA A 540 4.09 13.38 18.77
N LYS A 541 3.88 13.01 20.04
CA LYS A 541 4.08 13.91 21.19
C LYS A 541 5.53 14.39 21.30
N ASP A 542 6.47 13.49 20.99
CA ASP A 542 7.90 13.78 20.90
C ASP A 542 8.40 13.37 19.51
N PRO A 543 8.52 14.32 18.56
CA PRO A 543 9.05 14.06 17.23
C PRO A 543 10.48 13.49 17.23
N GLY A 544 11.26 13.76 18.27
CA GLY A 544 12.61 13.23 18.46
C GLY A 544 12.63 11.75 18.81
N ARG A 545 11.55 11.20 19.37
CA ARG A 545 11.44 9.77 19.74
C ARG A 545 10.31 9.05 18.98
N ALA A 546 9.79 9.67 17.93
CA ALA A 546 8.71 9.12 17.13
C ALA A 546 9.09 7.78 16.50
N VAL A 547 8.16 6.82 16.59
CA VAL A 547 8.26 5.47 16.03
C VAL A 547 7.02 5.18 15.21
N VAL A 548 7.22 4.62 14.03
CA VAL A 548 6.17 4.08 13.17
C VAL A 548 6.55 2.68 12.71
N GLU A 549 5.57 1.80 12.66
CA GLU A 549 5.75 0.40 12.32
C GLU A 549 4.47 -0.13 11.72
N THR A 550 4.59 -1.07 10.77
CA THR A 550 3.41 -1.75 10.25
C THR A 550 2.96 -2.84 11.22
N THR A 551 1.65 -3.11 11.27
CA THR A 551 1.09 -4.22 12.03
C THR A 551 1.14 -5.51 11.23
N LYS A 552 1.12 -6.65 11.91
CA LYS A 552 0.98 -7.96 11.26
C LYS A 552 -0.29 -8.06 10.40
N ALA A 553 -1.39 -7.44 10.84
CA ALA A 553 -2.62 -7.36 10.05
C ALA A 553 -2.43 -6.59 8.73
N GLY A 554 -1.68 -5.49 8.74
CA GLY A 554 -1.35 -4.74 7.51
C GLY A 554 -0.46 -5.54 6.56
N GLU A 555 0.51 -6.29 7.10
CA GLU A 555 1.32 -7.23 6.32
C GLU A 555 0.47 -8.33 5.69
N ASP A 556 -0.44 -8.94 6.46
CA ASP A 556 -1.29 -10.04 6.01
C ASP A 556 -2.36 -9.59 5.01
N TRP A 557 -2.94 -8.41 5.20
CA TRP A 557 -3.84 -7.76 4.24
C TRP A 557 -3.18 -7.61 2.88
N TRP A 558 -1.96 -7.06 2.86
CA TRP A 558 -1.25 -6.88 1.60
C TRP A 558 -0.83 -8.23 0.99
N ALA A 559 -0.35 -9.16 1.81
CA ALA A 559 0.01 -10.50 1.36
C ALA A 559 -1.19 -11.25 0.73
N ALA A 560 -2.41 -11.05 1.25
CA ALA A 560 -3.62 -11.60 0.65
C ALA A 560 -3.91 -11.00 -0.74
N LYS A 561 -3.79 -9.66 -0.90
CA LYS A 561 -3.92 -9.00 -2.21
C LYS A 561 -2.87 -9.47 -3.23
N VAL A 562 -1.66 -9.76 -2.76
CA VAL A 562 -0.59 -10.34 -3.58
C VAL A 562 -0.94 -11.76 -4.00
N ALA A 563 -1.38 -12.59 -3.05
CA ALA A 563 -1.73 -13.98 -3.30
C ALA A 563 -2.89 -14.13 -4.29
N GLU A 564 -3.92 -13.28 -4.22
CA GLU A 564 -5.06 -13.24 -5.15
C GLU A 564 -4.62 -13.15 -6.62
N ARG A 565 -3.48 -12.51 -6.88
CA ARG A 565 -2.99 -12.22 -8.24
C ARG A 565 -1.68 -12.94 -8.59
N SER A 566 -1.19 -13.82 -7.73
CA SER A 566 0.11 -14.48 -7.90
C SER A 566 0.17 -15.37 -9.14
N LEU A 567 -0.95 -16.00 -9.52
CA LEU A 567 -1.05 -16.89 -10.67
C LEU A 567 -0.85 -16.20 -12.02
N TRP A 568 -0.82 -14.87 -12.08
CA TRP A 568 -0.36 -14.15 -13.26
C TRP A 568 1.04 -14.60 -13.70
N TYR A 569 1.91 -14.92 -12.74
CA TYR A 569 3.30 -15.33 -12.95
C TYR A 569 3.46 -16.84 -13.18
N SER A 570 2.36 -17.58 -13.37
CA SER A 570 2.38 -18.99 -13.79
C SER A 570 3.04 -19.23 -15.16
N THR A 571 3.36 -18.15 -15.89
CA THR A 571 4.09 -18.19 -17.16
C THR A 571 5.60 -18.38 -17.00
N LEU A 572 6.19 -17.99 -15.85
CA LEU A 572 7.63 -17.97 -15.63
C LEU A 572 8.32 -19.35 -15.73
N PRO A 573 7.71 -20.49 -15.36
CA PRO A 573 8.30 -21.81 -15.58
C PRO A 573 8.59 -22.13 -17.05
N SER A 574 7.90 -21.47 -18.00
CA SER A 574 8.19 -21.63 -19.44
C SER A 574 9.51 -20.98 -19.86
N CYS A 575 10.08 -20.12 -19.02
CA CYS A 575 11.27 -19.36 -19.36
C CYS A 575 12.56 -20.14 -19.29
N THR A 576 13.55 -19.71 -20.06
CA THR A 576 14.94 -20.14 -19.86
C THR A 576 15.48 -19.62 -18.53
N PRO A 577 16.44 -20.34 -17.90
CA PRO A 577 17.21 -19.83 -16.77
C PRO A 577 17.75 -18.40 -16.98
N GLY A 578 17.56 -17.58 -15.96
CA GLY A 578 18.04 -16.21 -15.88
C GLY A 578 17.67 -15.58 -14.54
N TYR A 579 18.00 -14.30 -14.37
CA TYR A 579 17.77 -13.59 -13.11
C TYR A 579 16.30 -13.58 -12.64
N ALA A 580 15.34 -13.53 -13.57
CA ALA A 580 13.91 -13.51 -13.24
C ALA A 580 13.38 -14.86 -12.72
N THR A 581 14.12 -15.95 -12.97
CA THR A 581 13.72 -17.32 -12.59
C THR A 581 14.65 -17.93 -11.53
N GLY A 582 15.53 -17.12 -10.93
CA GLY A 582 16.55 -17.61 -10.01
C GLY A 582 17.48 -18.64 -10.65
N GLU A 583 17.83 -18.46 -11.94
CA GLU A 583 18.68 -19.37 -12.72
C GLU A 583 18.16 -20.82 -12.80
N GLY A 584 16.84 -21.03 -12.72
CA GLY A 584 16.23 -22.37 -12.78
C GLY A 584 15.39 -22.74 -11.56
N LEU A 585 15.43 -21.94 -10.48
CA LEU A 585 14.69 -22.19 -9.25
C LEU A 585 13.17 -22.26 -9.49
N VAL A 586 12.62 -21.32 -10.27
CA VAL A 586 11.17 -21.29 -10.57
C VAL A 586 10.73 -22.56 -11.31
N GLN A 587 11.56 -23.08 -12.22
CA GLN A 587 11.29 -24.28 -12.99
C GLN A 587 11.32 -25.54 -12.12
N GLU A 588 12.27 -25.63 -11.20
CA GLU A 588 12.36 -26.71 -10.22
C GLU A 588 11.14 -26.70 -9.29
N MET A 589 10.76 -25.54 -8.77
CA MET A 589 9.58 -25.39 -7.91
C MET A 589 8.30 -25.82 -8.63
N ALA A 590 8.16 -25.50 -9.91
CA ALA A 590 7.00 -25.91 -10.72
C ALA A 590 6.92 -27.43 -10.97
N GLN A 591 7.98 -28.20 -10.68
CA GLN A 591 8.01 -29.67 -10.81
C GLN A 591 7.77 -30.39 -9.48
N LEU A 592 7.78 -29.68 -8.36
CA LEU A 592 7.51 -30.28 -7.05
C LEU A 592 6.03 -30.73 -6.97
N PRO A 593 5.71 -31.78 -6.18
CA PRO A 593 4.34 -32.15 -5.90
C PRO A 593 3.56 -30.95 -5.36
N LYS A 594 2.35 -30.74 -5.89
CA LYS A 594 1.47 -29.66 -5.43
C LYS A 594 1.00 -29.93 -4.00
N ASP A 595 1.50 -29.14 -3.06
CA ASP A 595 1.05 -29.09 -1.68
C ASP A 595 0.30 -27.77 -1.45
N PRO A 596 -1.01 -27.80 -1.15
CA PRO A 596 -1.81 -26.59 -0.98
C PRO A 596 -1.27 -25.61 0.06
N GLU A 597 -0.64 -26.10 1.14
CA GLU A 597 -0.08 -25.22 2.18
C GLU A 597 1.15 -24.47 1.64
N MET A 598 2.04 -25.18 0.95
CA MET A 598 3.21 -24.59 0.31
C MET A 598 2.82 -23.61 -0.80
N GLU A 599 1.81 -23.95 -1.62
CA GLU A 599 1.31 -23.07 -2.68
C GLU A 599 0.74 -21.76 -2.11
N ALA A 600 -0.03 -21.83 -1.03
CA ALA A 600 -0.55 -20.65 -0.34
C ALA A 600 0.57 -19.77 0.24
N LYS A 601 1.59 -20.38 0.87
CA LYS A 601 2.77 -19.67 1.38
C LYS A 601 3.55 -18.96 0.27
N MET A 602 3.75 -19.64 -0.86
CA MET A 602 4.45 -19.07 -2.02
C MET A 602 3.67 -17.95 -2.70
N ALA A 603 2.34 -18.08 -2.80
CA ALA A 603 1.48 -17.04 -3.37
C ALA A 603 1.62 -15.70 -2.62
N ARG A 604 1.74 -15.75 -1.29
CA ARG A 604 1.97 -14.57 -0.43
C ARG A 604 3.34 -13.91 -0.63
N LYS A 605 4.35 -14.67 -1.06
CA LYS A 605 5.71 -14.21 -1.37
C LYS A 605 5.90 -13.81 -2.85
N SER A 606 4.83 -13.83 -3.64
CA SER A 606 4.87 -13.47 -5.06
C SER A 606 5.12 -11.96 -5.27
N LEU A 607 5.43 -11.61 -6.51
CA LEU A 607 5.21 -10.26 -7.05
C LEU A 607 3.70 -9.97 -7.10
N TYR A 608 3.31 -8.70 -7.03
CA TYR A 608 1.92 -8.24 -7.19
C TYR A 608 1.49 -8.26 -8.67
N GLY A 609 0.62 -9.21 -9.03
CA GLY A 609 0.18 -9.44 -10.41
C GLY A 609 -0.75 -8.37 -11.02
N GLY A 610 -1.19 -7.37 -10.25
CA GLY A 610 -2.03 -6.26 -10.74
C GLY A 610 -1.27 -5.24 -11.60
N GLY A 611 0.06 -5.31 -11.60
CA GLY A 611 0.94 -4.40 -12.34
C GLY A 611 1.17 -3.05 -11.67
N VAL A 612 2.15 -2.30 -12.19
CA VAL A 612 2.72 -1.13 -11.51
C VAL A 612 1.73 0.03 -11.33
N LEU A 613 0.83 0.27 -12.29
CA LEU A 613 -0.17 1.33 -12.18
C LEU A 613 -1.16 1.04 -11.06
N LYS A 614 -1.66 -0.20 -11.00
CA LYS A 614 -2.57 -0.63 -9.94
C LYS A 614 -1.89 -0.60 -8.58
N TYR A 615 -0.65 -1.08 -8.51
CA TYR A 615 0.15 -1.00 -7.28
C TYR A 615 0.35 0.44 -6.78
N ARG A 616 0.67 1.39 -7.68
CA ARG A 616 0.78 2.82 -7.34
C ARG A 616 -0.57 3.44 -6.94
N GLU A 617 -1.67 2.94 -7.48
CA GLU A 617 -3.03 3.29 -7.03
C GLU A 617 -3.28 2.78 -5.62
N GLU A 618 -2.97 1.51 -5.30
CA GLU A 618 -3.12 0.95 -3.95
C GLU A 618 -2.30 1.73 -2.91
N ILE A 619 -1.06 2.12 -3.23
CA ILE A 619 -0.24 2.99 -2.38
C ILE A 619 -0.93 4.35 -2.15
N ARG A 620 -1.44 4.99 -3.21
CA ARG A 620 -2.13 6.28 -3.08
C ARG A 620 -3.40 6.16 -2.26
N ASN A 621 -4.23 5.15 -2.53
CA ASN A 621 -5.46 4.91 -1.79
C ASN A 621 -5.18 4.71 -0.29
N TRP A 622 -4.13 3.96 0.03
CA TRP A 622 -3.68 3.77 1.42
C TRP A 622 -3.13 5.07 2.06
N LEU A 623 -2.46 5.93 1.31
CA LEU A 623 -1.99 7.23 1.82
C LEU A 623 -3.12 8.27 1.95
N ASP A 624 -4.12 8.21 1.07
CA ASP A 624 -5.21 9.18 0.94
C ASP A 624 -6.38 8.86 1.87
N SER A 625 -6.54 7.60 2.30
CA SER A 625 -7.45 7.23 3.40
C SER A 625 -7.15 7.99 4.69
N LYS A 626 -5.95 8.60 4.81
CA LYS A 626 -5.40 9.27 6.00
C LYS A 626 -5.37 8.35 7.24
N THR A 627 -5.58 7.05 7.03
CA THR A 627 -5.35 6.00 8.00
C THR A 627 -3.85 5.71 8.01
N PHE A 628 -3.08 6.65 8.60
CA PHE A 628 -1.72 6.37 9.07
C PHE A 628 -1.72 5.57 10.38
N ASP A 629 -2.92 5.21 10.80
CA ASP A 629 -3.23 4.10 11.67
C ASP A 629 -3.40 2.92 10.71
N GLY A 630 -2.56 1.88 10.79
CA GLY A 630 -2.89 0.63 10.10
C GLY A 630 -4.36 0.31 10.39
N ASP A 631 -5.19 0.19 9.35
CA ASP A 631 -6.63 0.51 9.39
C ASP A 631 -7.37 0.19 10.70
N TRP A 632 -8.08 1.21 11.20
CA TRP A 632 -9.31 1.19 12.01
C TRP A 632 -9.50 0.15 13.13
N LEU A 633 -8.39 -0.30 13.71
CA LEU A 633 -8.25 -0.52 15.15
C LEU A 633 -6.93 0.11 15.58
N PRO A 634 -6.82 0.75 16.76
CA PRO A 634 -5.49 1.14 17.23
C PRO A 634 -4.64 -0.12 17.37
N GLY A 635 -3.33 0.01 17.14
CA GLY A 635 -2.31 -0.96 17.54
C GLY A 635 -2.23 -1.21 19.05
N ASP A 636 -3.27 -0.85 19.80
CA ASP A 636 -3.37 -1.00 21.22
C ASP A 636 -4.80 -1.30 21.68
N HIS A 637 -5.12 -2.59 21.81
CA HIS A 637 -6.39 -3.00 22.41
C HIS A 637 -6.43 -2.83 23.94
N ARG A 638 -5.40 -2.28 24.62
CA ARG A 638 -5.40 -2.00 26.10
C ARG A 638 -6.59 -1.16 26.56
N ALA A 639 -7.10 -0.30 25.69
CA ALA A 639 -8.27 0.55 25.91
C ALA A 639 -9.58 -0.21 26.21
N HIS A 640 -9.98 -1.08 25.28
CA HIS A 640 -11.12 -1.98 25.42
C HIS A 640 -10.86 -3.03 26.52
N ARG A 641 -9.61 -3.54 26.59
CA ARG A 641 -9.12 -4.50 27.60
C ARG A 641 -9.36 -4.02 29.03
N GLU A 642 -8.95 -2.78 29.34
CA GLU A 642 -9.03 -2.22 30.69
C GLU A 642 -10.48 -1.92 31.10
N TRP A 643 -11.31 -1.43 30.16
CA TRP A 643 -12.68 -1.08 30.47
C TRP A 643 -13.59 -2.31 30.64
N LEU A 644 -13.67 -3.20 29.64
CA LEU A 644 -14.55 -4.38 29.72
C LEU A 644 -14.04 -5.38 30.77
N GLY A 645 -12.71 -5.54 30.88
CA GLY A 645 -12.10 -6.33 31.96
C GLY A 645 -12.46 -5.82 33.35
N GLY A 646 -12.49 -4.50 33.55
CA GLY A 646 -12.94 -3.87 34.80
C GLY A 646 -14.42 -4.12 35.11
N VAL A 647 -15.30 -4.09 34.10
CA VAL A 647 -16.73 -4.40 34.27
C VAL A 647 -16.92 -5.88 34.60
N ILE A 648 -16.22 -6.79 33.89
CA ILE A 648 -16.24 -8.23 34.17
C ILE A 648 -15.75 -8.51 35.59
N ASP A 649 -14.63 -7.93 36.01
CA ASP A 649 -14.10 -8.12 37.36
C ASP A 649 -15.05 -7.55 38.42
N HIS A 650 -15.72 -6.44 38.16
CA HIS A 650 -16.74 -5.93 39.07
C HIS A 650 -17.90 -6.93 39.23
N VAL A 651 -18.46 -7.42 38.13
CA VAL A 651 -19.60 -8.35 38.15
C VAL A 651 -19.22 -9.70 38.75
N ASP A 652 -18.05 -10.26 38.39
CA ASP A 652 -17.54 -11.53 38.94
C ASP A 652 -17.34 -11.44 40.47
N ASN A 653 -16.89 -10.29 40.98
CA ASN A 653 -16.63 -10.11 42.42
C ASN A 653 -17.83 -9.56 43.21
N ASN A 654 -18.86 -9.03 42.54
CA ASN A 654 -20.03 -8.41 43.17
C ASN A 654 -21.32 -8.94 42.53
N PRO A 655 -21.62 -10.25 42.63
CA PRO A 655 -22.85 -10.80 42.09
C PRO A 655 -24.07 -10.15 42.76
N SER A 656 -25.02 -9.71 41.94
CA SER A 656 -26.24 -9.04 42.38
C SER A 656 -27.48 -9.80 41.91
N GLU A 657 -28.60 -9.59 42.60
CA GLU A 657 -29.87 -10.15 42.16
C GLU A 657 -30.30 -9.51 40.83
N TYR A 658 -30.78 -10.33 39.88
CA TYR A 658 -31.27 -9.84 38.60
C TYR A 658 -32.49 -8.92 38.79
N HIS A 659 -32.42 -7.75 38.15
CA HIS A 659 -33.56 -6.86 37.97
C HIS A 659 -34.73 -7.64 37.35
N PRO A 660 -36.00 -7.34 37.68
CA PRO A 660 -37.16 -8.05 37.12
C PRO A 660 -37.14 -8.18 35.60
N VAL A 661 -36.62 -7.18 34.88
CA VAL A 661 -36.50 -7.20 33.41
C VAL A 661 -35.47 -8.23 32.91
N ILE A 662 -34.38 -8.44 33.64
CA ILE A 662 -33.34 -9.44 33.31
C ILE A 662 -33.85 -10.84 33.63
N LYS A 663 -34.62 -11.01 34.72
CA LYS A 663 -35.34 -12.27 35.03
C LYS A 663 -36.34 -12.63 33.93
N GLU A 664 -37.11 -11.65 33.46
CA GLU A 664 -38.03 -11.84 32.33
C GLU A 664 -37.25 -12.19 31.05
N PHE A 665 -36.12 -11.52 30.78
CA PHE A 665 -35.33 -11.79 29.57
C PHE A 665 -34.75 -13.20 29.59
N LYS A 666 -34.20 -13.62 30.74
CA LYS A 666 -33.76 -14.99 30.98
C LYS A 666 -34.88 -16.00 30.71
N GLN A 667 -36.07 -15.76 31.24
CA GLN A 667 -37.22 -16.65 31.02
C GLN A 667 -37.62 -16.74 29.55
N VAL A 668 -37.62 -15.61 28.81
CA VAL A 668 -37.88 -15.61 27.35
C VAL A 668 -36.85 -16.43 26.59
N ILE A 669 -35.58 -16.39 27.01
CA ILE A 669 -34.52 -17.19 26.41
C ILE A 669 -34.71 -18.69 26.72
N GLU A 670 -35.08 -19.04 27.95
CA GLU A 670 -35.20 -20.44 28.41
C GLU A 670 -36.49 -21.14 27.95
N ASP A 671 -37.61 -20.42 27.84
CA ASP A 671 -38.93 -20.98 27.51
C ASP A 671 -39.11 -21.27 26.00
N ASP A 672 -38.23 -20.76 25.13
CA ASP A 672 -38.28 -20.97 23.67
C ASP A 672 -37.01 -21.70 23.19
N SER A 673 -37.14 -22.99 22.87
CA SER A 673 -35.98 -23.84 22.53
C SER A 673 -35.18 -23.35 21.31
N ARG A 674 -35.81 -22.64 20.36
CA ARG A 674 -35.09 -22.07 19.21
C ARG A 674 -34.26 -20.87 19.65
N ILE A 675 -34.83 -19.99 20.47
CA ILE A 675 -34.10 -18.83 21.01
C ILE A 675 -32.97 -19.31 21.91
N TYR A 676 -33.24 -20.25 22.82
CA TYR A 676 -32.22 -20.85 23.68
C TYR A 676 -31.05 -21.38 22.85
N MET A 677 -31.34 -22.18 21.82
CA MET A 677 -30.31 -22.73 20.92
C MET A 677 -29.50 -21.62 20.26
N LEU A 678 -30.13 -20.62 19.63
CA LEU A 678 -29.42 -19.53 18.94
C LEU A 678 -28.59 -18.67 19.90
N MET A 679 -29.12 -18.38 21.10
CA MET A 679 -28.42 -17.61 22.13
C MET A 679 -27.19 -18.35 22.67
N GLN A 680 -27.24 -19.68 22.80
CA GLN A 680 -26.06 -20.48 23.16
C GLN A 680 -25.08 -20.57 21.97
N SER A 681 -25.60 -20.87 20.78
CA SER A 681 -24.81 -21.04 19.56
C SER A 681 -24.06 -19.78 19.17
N MET A 682 -24.60 -18.57 19.38
CA MET A 682 -23.86 -17.34 19.06
C MET A 682 -22.59 -17.17 19.90
N PHE A 683 -22.53 -17.71 21.13
CA PHE A 683 -21.28 -17.72 21.91
C PHE A 683 -20.37 -18.89 21.52
N ASP A 684 -20.94 -20.05 21.18
CA ASP A 684 -20.17 -21.22 20.73
C ASP A 684 -19.51 -21.02 19.35
N GLU A 685 -20.14 -20.22 18.49
CA GLU A 685 -19.68 -19.88 17.13
C GLU A 685 -18.53 -18.88 17.14
N VAL A 686 -18.31 -18.15 18.24
CA VAL A 686 -17.12 -17.31 18.41
C VAL A 686 -15.88 -18.23 18.37
N PRO A 687 -14.92 -18.01 17.44
CA PRO A 687 -13.82 -18.94 17.26
C PRO A 687 -13.00 -19.15 18.54
N LYS A 688 -12.42 -20.33 18.76
CA LYS A 688 -11.58 -20.60 19.95
C LYS A 688 -10.08 -20.39 19.70
N LYS A 689 -9.71 -19.51 18.77
CA LYS A 689 -8.32 -19.18 18.34
C LYS A 689 -8.02 -17.69 18.55
N LYS A 690 -6.78 -17.24 18.78
CA LYS A 690 -6.47 -15.80 18.87
C LYS A 690 -6.90 -15.07 17.56
N PRO A 691 -7.58 -13.90 17.62
CA PRO A 691 -7.96 -13.14 18.82
C PRO A 691 -9.00 -13.81 19.73
N TYR A 692 -9.98 -14.54 19.20
CA TYR A 692 -11.21 -15.08 19.82
C TYR A 692 -11.14 -16.19 20.91
N GLY A 693 -10.07 -17.00 21.00
CA GLY A 693 -9.95 -18.19 21.91
C GLY A 693 -9.43 -17.94 23.32
N LYS A 694 -9.04 -16.69 23.54
CA LYS A 694 -9.21 -15.92 24.76
C LYS A 694 -10.00 -14.71 24.29
N ASP A 695 -10.40 -13.77 25.16
CA ASP A 695 -10.79 -12.48 24.56
C ASP A 695 -9.63 -12.03 23.66
N PRO A 696 -9.84 -11.38 22.49
CA PRO A 696 -8.87 -10.75 21.57
C PRO A 696 -7.55 -10.19 22.10
N THR A 697 -7.39 -10.21 23.41
CA THR A 697 -6.46 -9.57 24.30
C THR A 697 -5.72 -10.54 25.25
N GLY A 698 -6.12 -11.81 25.34
CA GLY A 698 -5.56 -12.79 26.29
C GLY A 698 -6.20 -12.80 27.69
N GLY A 699 -7.26 -12.02 27.94
CA GLY A 699 -7.98 -11.89 29.22
C GLY A 699 -9.33 -12.65 29.34
N LYS A 700 -10.10 -12.36 30.39
CA LYS A 700 -11.43 -12.97 30.71
C LYS A 700 -12.49 -12.53 29.68
N GLN A 701 -13.30 -13.47 29.20
CA GLN A 701 -14.38 -13.23 28.22
C GLN A 701 -15.77 -13.19 28.85
N VAL A 702 -16.74 -12.61 28.13
CA VAL A 702 -18.15 -12.97 28.27
C VAL A 702 -18.26 -14.46 27.92
N ARG A 703 -18.68 -15.28 28.90
CA ARG A 703 -18.48 -16.73 28.85
C ARG A 703 -19.63 -17.45 28.16
N ASP A 704 -20.83 -16.95 28.39
CA ASP A 704 -22.09 -17.57 28.05
C ASP A 704 -23.22 -16.54 28.24
N VAL A 705 -24.45 -16.98 27.95
CA VAL A 705 -25.68 -16.19 28.10
C VAL A 705 -25.89 -15.72 29.55
N GLU A 706 -25.54 -16.51 30.56
CA GLU A 706 -25.69 -16.11 31.96
C GLU A 706 -24.76 -14.95 32.32
N HIS A 707 -23.51 -15.03 31.88
CA HIS A 707 -22.53 -13.98 32.10
C HIS A 707 -22.94 -12.69 31.37
N MET A 708 -23.47 -12.79 30.14
CA MET A 708 -24.03 -11.65 29.41
C MET A 708 -25.19 -11.00 30.18
N LEU A 709 -26.14 -11.78 30.70
CA LEU A 709 -27.27 -11.25 31.48
C LEU A 709 -26.82 -10.57 32.77
N ALA A 710 -25.81 -11.12 33.45
CA ALA A 710 -25.22 -10.50 34.63
C ALA A 710 -24.53 -9.16 34.32
N LEU A 711 -23.81 -9.08 33.19
CA LEU A 711 -23.21 -7.83 32.71
C LEU A 711 -24.29 -6.79 32.36
N PHE A 712 -25.36 -7.19 31.67
CA PHE A 712 -26.49 -6.30 31.37
C PHE A 712 -27.15 -5.78 32.64
N ASN A 713 -27.31 -6.64 33.65
CA ASN A 713 -27.88 -6.27 34.96
C ASN A 713 -27.07 -5.17 35.67
N HIS A 714 -25.75 -5.18 35.53
CA HIS A 714 -24.90 -4.13 36.06
C HIS A 714 -24.94 -2.85 35.20
N LEU A 715 -24.77 -3.00 33.88
CA LEU A 715 -24.67 -1.89 32.95
C LEU A 715 -25.96 -1.05 32.87
N MET A 716 -27.13 -1.68 33.04
CA MET A 716 -28.42 -0.96 33.07
C MET A 716 -28.56 0.03 34.25
N THR A 717 -27.64 0.02 35.21
CA THR A 717 -27.57 0.97 36.33
C THR A 717 -26.28 1.79 36.33
N SER A 718 -25.61 1.88 35.18
CA SER A 718 -24.35 2.61 35.02
C SER A 718 -24.45 3.64 33.89
N ALA A 719 -23.98 4.85 34.14
CA ALA A 719 -23.94 5.93 33.16
C ALA A 719 -22.67 5.82 32.31
N PRO A 720 -22.73 6.15 31.01
CA PRO A 720 -21.55 6.19 30.17
C PRO A 720 -20.54 7.22 30.69
N THR A 721 -19.41 6.76 31.19
CA THR A 721 -18.30 7.60 31.65
C THR A 721 -17.31 7.88 30.53
N TRP A 722 -16.59 9.00 30.64
CA TRP A 722 -15.52 9.32 29.70
C TRP A 722 -14.32 8.40 29.89
N ASN A 723 -13.73 7.98 28.77
CA ASN A 723 -12.45 7.28 28.75
C ASN A 723 -11.71 7.67 27.46
N ASP A 724 -10.57 8.36 27.58
CA ASP A 724 -9.70 8.78 26.46
C ASP A 724 -9.31 7.64 25.52
N ASN A 725 -9.31 6.41 26.05
CA ASN A 725 -8.96 5.21 25.33
C ASN A 725 -10.18 4.61 24.61
N SER A 726 -11.37 4.65 25.21
CA SER A 726 -12.62 4.23 24.57
C SER A 726 -13.10 5.23 23.51
N GLU A 727 -12.80 6.53 23.68
CA GLU A 727 -13.16 7.59 22.72
C GLU A 727 -12.48 7.36 21.38
N LYS A 728 -11.18 7.09 21.42
CA LYS A 728 -10.34 6.83 20.23
C LYS A 728 -10.79 5.63 19.41
N VAL A 729 -11.61 4.75 19.98
CA VAL A 729 -12.15 3.55 19.33
C VAL A 729 -13.66 3.59 19.14
N GLY A 730 -14.31 4.73 19.41
CA GLY A 730 -15.74 4.95 19.13
C GLY A 730 -16.73 4.34 20.14
N MET A 731 -16.27 3.74 21.24
CA MET A 731 -17.12 3.05 22.22
C MET A 731 -17.68 3.96 23.33
N VAL A 732 -17.33 5.24 23.33
CA VAL A 732 -17.86 6.17 24.34
C VAL A 732 -19.36 6.33 24.12
N GLY A 733 -20.15 5.80 25.06
CA GLY A 733 -21.62 5.88 25.01
C GLY A 733 -22.33 4.57 24.66
N LEU A 734 -21.62 3.47 24.40
CA LEU A 734 -22.21 2.18 23.97
C LEU A 734 -21.69 0.95 24.78
N PRO A 735 -21.89 0.91 26.11
CA PRO A 735 -21.37 -0.15 26.99
C PRO A 735 -21.93 -1.58 26.80
N ILE A 736 -23.20 -1.74 26.42
CA ILE A 736 -23.86 -3.03 26.17
C ILE A 736 -23.40 -3.64 24.85
N GLN A 737 -23.20 -2.81 23.82
CA GLN A 737 -22.63 -3.22 22.55
C GLN A 737 -21.24 -3.83 22.72
N ALA A 738 -20.40 -3.25 23.59
CA ALA A 738 -19.08 -3.81 23.92
C ALA A 738 -19.14 -5.24 24.52
N VAL A 739 -20.27 -5.63 25.14
CA VAL A 739 -20.51 -7.01 25.61
C VAL A 739 -20.88 -7.94 24.44
N LEU A 740 -21.51 -7.41 23.39
CA LEU A 740 -22.06 -8.15 22.26
C LEU A 740 -21.16 -8.17 21.00
N ASP A 741 -20.10 -7.37 20.97
CA ASP A 741 -19.17 -7.15 19.84
C ASP A 741 -18.83 -8.43 19.05
N TRP A 742 -18.42 -9.50 19.75
CA TRP A 742 -18.11 -10.78 19.10
C TRP A 742 -19.32 -11.66 18.78
N PRO A 743 -20.22 -11.99 19.73
CA PRO A 743 -21.33 -12.90 19.45
C PRO A 743 -22.32 -12.34 18.41
N MET A 744 -22.47 -11.02 18.26
CA MET A 744 -23.41 -10.43 17.30
C MET A 744 -23.04 -10.68 15.83
N GLY A 745 -21.74 -10.75 15.51
CA GLY A 745 -21.21 -11.02 14.18
C GLY A 745 -21.20 -12.51 13.77
N THR A 746 -21.83 -13.39 14.54
CA THR A 746 -21.94 -14.83 14.24
C THR A 746 -23.22 -15.14 13.45
N PRO A 747 -23.30 -16.24 12.67
CA PRO A 747 -24.54 -16.67 12.02
C PRO A 747 -25.74 -16.76 12.96
N SER A 748 -25.54 -17.29 14.17
CA SER A 748 -26.56 -17.34 15.21
C SER A 748 -26.86 -15.96 15.79
N GLY A 749 -25.85 -15.10 15.97
CA GLY A 749 -25.98 -13.69 16.36
C GLY A 749 -26.86 -12.88 15.42
N PHE A 750 -26.54 -12.89 14.14
CA PHE A 750 -27.36 -12.26 13.08
C PHE A 750 -28.81 -12.74 13.15
N THR A 751 -29.03 -14.05 13.34
CA THR A 751 -30.37 -14.62 13.35
C THR A 751 -31.15 -14.24 14.61
N VAL A 752 -30.52 -14.30 15.79
CA VAL A 752 -31.19 -14.05 17.07
C VAL A 752 -31.50 -12.57 17.29
N PHE A 753 -30.62 -11.67 16.84
CA PHE A 753 -30.86 -10.22 16.92
C PHE A 753 -31.85 -9.69 15.88
N GLN A 754 -32.35 -10.54 14.97
CA GLN A 754 -33.53 -10.24 14.14
C GLN A 754 -34.84 -10.77 14.75
N ASP A 755 -34.78 -11.53 15.85
CA ASP A 755 -35.96 -12.12 16.45
C ASP A 755 -36.84 -11.06 17.15
N PRO A 756 -38.14 -10.97 16.84
CA PRO A 756 -39.02 -9.98 17.46
C PRO A 756 -39.15 -10.13 18.99
N LYS A 757 -39.09 -11.35 19.54
CA LYS A 757 -39.18 -11.57 20.99
C LYS A 757 -37.92 -11.06 21.69
N ILE A 758 -36.74 -11.30 21.09
CA ILE A 758 -35.45 -10.80 21.59
C ILE A 758 -35.41 -9.28 21.55
N ASN A 759 -35.72 -8.67 20.40
CA ASN A 759 -35.72 -7.21 20.28
C ASN A 759 -36.73 -6.54 21.21
N LYS A 760 -37.89 -7.16 21.47
CA LYS A 760 -38.83 -6.67 22.49
C LYS A 760 -38.24 -6.68 23.91
N MET A 761 -37.44 -7.69 24.25
CA MET A 761 -36.76 -7.73 25.54
C MET A 761 -35.59 -6.75 25.63
N LEU A 762 -34.77 -6.65 24.57
CA LEU A 762 -33.70 -5.65 24.48
C LEU A 762 -34.26 -4.22 24.62
N LYS A 763 -35.38 -3.92 23.96
CA LYS A 763 -36.12 -2.66 24.14
C LYS A 763 -36.48 -2.41 25.61
N LYS A 764 -37.00 -3.42 26.32
CA LYS A 764 -37.34 -3.29 27.75
C LYS A 764 -36.10 -3.02 28.60
N VAL A 765 -35.00 -3.73 28.36
CA VAL A 765 -33.73 -3.54 29.08
C VAL A 765 -33.22 -2.11 28.85
N LEU A 766 -33.18 -1.66 27.60
CA LEU A 766 -32.73 -0.33 27.23
C LEU A 766 -33.66 0.78 27.73
N ASN A 767 -34.96 0.53 27.85
CA ASN A 767 -35.88 1.48 28.50
C ASN A 767 -35.54 1.67 29.98
N VAL A 768 -35.26 0.58 30.71
CA VAL A 768 -34.85 0.70 32.12
C VAL A 768 -33.52 1.42 32.26
N TRP A 769 -32.57 1.15 31.37
CA TRP A 769 -31.31 1.89 31.33
C TRP A 769 -31.54 3.38 31.01
N GLY A 770 -32.37 3.70 30.02
CA GLY A 770 -32.75 5.07 29.70
C GLY A 770 -33.44 5.80 30.85
N ASP A 771 -34.25 5.10 31.64
CA ASP A 771 -34.85 5.66 32.86
C ASP A 771 -33.78 5.96 33.92
N TYR A 772 -32.79 5.08 34.09
CA TYR A 772 -31.63 5.36 34.93
C TYR A 772 -30.82 6.56 34.43
N LEU A 773 -30.57 6.67 33.12
CA LEU A 773 -29.83 7.80 32.52
C LEU A 773 -30.55 9.15 32.69
N ARG A 774 -31.86 9.14 32.97
CA ARG A 774 -32.65 10.34 33.31
C ARG A 774 -32.64 10.71 34.80
N THR A 775 -31.94 9.96 35.64
CA THR A 775 -31.82 10.26 37.08
C THR A 775 -30.67 11.23 37.39
N PRO A 776 -30.71 11.96 38.53
CA PRO A 776 -29.57 12.77 38.97
C PRO A 776 -28.30 11.96 39.27
N ASP A 777 -28.42 10.67 39.60
CA ASP A 777 -27.28 9.83 39.93
C ASP A 777 -26.44 9.51 38.69
N SER A 778 -27.06 9.41 37.50
CA SER A 778 -26.33 9.25 36.24
C SER A 778 -25.44 10.47 35.93
N ALA A 779 -25.90 11.69 36.24
CA ALA A 779 -25.10 12.90 36.12
C ALA A 779 -23.92 12.89 37.10
N LYS A 780 -24.13 12.54 38.37
CA LYS A 780 -23.04 12.46 39.36
C LYS A 780 -21.98 11.45 38.96
N GLN A 781 -22.37 10.34 38.34
CA GLN A 781 -21.45 9.28 37.92
C GLN A 781 -20.59 9.68 36.72
N ALA A 782 -21.13 10.44 35.77
CA ALA A 782 -20.48 10.67 34.47
C ALA A 782 -20.11 12.14 34.19
N LEU A 783 -20.81 13.11 34.75
CA LEU A 783 -20.68 14.54 34.42
C LEU A 783 -19.84 15.30 35.46
N HIS A 784 -18.66 14.76 35.80
CA HIS A 784 -17.73 15.40 36.72
C HIS A 784 -16.39 15.74 36.04
N THR A 785 -15.50 16.42 36.75
CA THR A 785 -14.16 16.82 36.26
C THR A 785 -13.05 15.81 36.58
N GLY A 786 -13.34 14.80 37.42
CA GLY A 786 -12.44 13.67 37.70
C GLY A 786 -12.15 12.80 36.46
N GLY A 787 -11.15 11.91 36.56
CA GLY A 787 -10.56 11.21 35.40
C GLY A 787 -11.52 10.45 34.47
N THR A 788 -12.62 9.92 34.98
CA THR A 788 -13.66 9.21 34.21
C THR A 788 -14.85 10.09 33.80
N GLY A 789 -14.79 11.39 34.06
CA GLY A 789 -15.90 12.31 33.82
C GLY A 789 -15.80 13.01 32.47
N TRP A 790 -16.96 13.28 31.86
CA TRP A 790 -17.07 13.97 30.56
C TRP A 790 -16.52 15.40 30.59
N PHE A 791 -16.45 16.02 31.76
CA PHE A 791 -15.89 17.36 31.94
C PHE A 791 -14.45 17.36 32.46
N ASN A 792 -13.76 16.23 32.37
CA ASN A 792 -12.31 16.22 32.48
C ASN A 792 -11.67 17.04 31.33
N PRO A 793 -10.38 17.40 31.41
CA PRO A 793 -9.73 18.25 30.41
C PRO A 793 -9.79 17.70 28.97
N THR A 794 -9.75 16.38 28.77
CA THR A 794 -9.77 15.76 27.44
C THR A 794 -11.20 15.70 26.88
N GLY A 795 -12.14 15.16 27.64
CA GLY A 795 -13.52 14.97 27.20
C GLY A 795 -14.26 16.26 26.90
N LYS A 796 -14.07 17.26 27.75
CA LYS A 796 -14.57 18.59 27.46
C LYS A 796 -13.97 19.15 26.17
N LYS A 797 -12.66 18.97 25.98
CA LYS A 797 -11.97 19.50 24.80
C LYS A 797 -12.44 18.84 23.51
N ASP A 798 -12.71 17.53 23.52
CA ASP A 798 -13.18 16.84 22.33
C ASP A 798 -14.61 17.23 21.95
N LEU A 799 -15.49 17.44 22.93
CA LEU A 799 -16.81 18.04 22.69
C LEU A 799 -16.72 19.42 22.04
N GLU A 800 -15.79 20.27 22.50
CA GLU A 800 -15.51 21.57 21.90
C GLU A 800 -14.98 21.41 20.48
N VAL A 801 -14.01 20.52 20.25
CA VAL A 801 -13.38 20.33 18.94
C VAL A 801 -14.39 19.85 17.91
N VAL A 802 -15.22 18.85 18.24
CA VAL A 802 -16.23 18.32 17.32
C VAL A 802 -17.24 19.40 16.93
N ALA A 803 -17.76 20.15 17.90
CA ALA A 803 -18.72 21.23 17.64
C ALA A 803 -18.09 22.41 16.87
N ASN A 804 -16.86 22.80 17.20
CA ASN A 804 -16.16 23.90 16.54
C ASN A 804 -15.75 23.58 15.11
N LYS A 805 -15.25 22.36 14.86
CA LYS A 805 -14.89 21.92 13.51
C LYS A 805 -16.09 21.93 12.57
N ALA A 806 -17.28 21.58 13.07
CA ALA A 806 -18.51 21.71 12.29
C ALA A 806 -18.78 23.18 11.96
N GLY A 807 -18.80 24.06 12.96
CA GLY A 807 -19.19 25.47 12.83
C GLY A 807 -18.12 26.41 12.25
N GLY A 808 -16.87 25.97 12.11
CA GLY A 808 -15.74 26.79 11.67
C GLY A 808 -15.22 27.79 12.73
N GLY A 809 -15.38 27.48 14.02
CA GLY A 809 -14.98 28.33 15.15
C GLY A 809 -13.93 27.70 16.08
N ASP A 810 -13.70 28.31 17.23
CA ASP A 810 -12.79 27.85 18.30
C ASP A 810 -13.31 28.16 19.72
N GLU A 811 -14.63 28.28 19.88
CA GLU A 811 -15.28 28.71 21.12
C GLU A 811 -15.27 27.62 22.22
N THR A 812 -15.38 28.03 23.48
CA THR A 812 -15.41 27.09 24.61
C THR A 812 -16.77 26.40 24.75
N PHE A 813 -16.81 25.27 25.48
CA PHE A 813 -18.03 24.48 25.68
C PHE A 813 -19.19 25.34 26.19
N GLU A 814 -18.91 26.25 27.12
CA GLU A 814 -19.90 27.14 27.74
C GLU A 814 -20.49 28.18 26.81
N LYS A 815 -19.73 28.57 25.79
CA LYS A 815 -20.19 29.53 24.78
C LYS A 815 -20.98 28.81 23.69
N LEU A 816 -20.66 27.55 23.43
CA LEU A 816 -21.37 26.72 22.48
C LEU A 816 -22.71 26.23 23.05
N PHE A 817 -22.73 25.69 24.26
CA PHE A 817 -23.87 24.98 24.83
C PHE A 817 -24.52 25.72 26.00
N VAL A 818 -25.82 25.47 26.21
CA VAL A 818 -26.56 25.93 27.38
C VAL A 818 -26.14 25.10 28.59
N CYS A 819 -25.34 25.69 29.48
CA CYS A 819 -24.85 25.07 30.71
C CYS A 819 -24.51 26.14 31.77
N ASP A 820 -24.32 25.71 33.02
CA ASP A 820 -23.84 26.53 34.15
C ASP A 820 -22.56 25.91 34.75
N PRO A 821 -21.36 26.41 34.39
CA PRO A 821 -20.09 25.88 34.87
C PRO A 821 -19.87 26.01 36.37
N SER A 822 -20.65 26.86 37.04
CA SER A 822 -20.56 27.09 38.49
C SER A 822 -21.42 26.12 39.30
N ALA A 823 -22.34 25.41 38.66
CA ALA A 823 -23.19 24.40 39.27
C ALA A 823 -22.59 22.99 39.17
N ASP A 824 -23.02 22.10 40.06
CA ASP A 824 -22.69 20.67 39.98
C ASP A 824 -23.12 20.11 38.61
N SER A 825 -22.32 19.20 38.06
CA SER A 825 -22.53 18.61 36.73
C SER A 825 -22.72 19.64 35.61
N PHE A 826 -22.13 20.84 35.73
CA PHE A 826 -22.27 21.94 34.77
C PHE A 826 -23.73 22.38 34.56
N GLY A 827 -24.59 22.16 35.55
CA GLY A 827 -26.02 22.51 35.50
C GLY A 827 -26.91 21.51 34.76
N PHE A 828 -26.36 20.40 34.25
CA PHE A 828 -27.14 19.32 33.64
C PHE A 828 -27.79 18.45 34.73
N LYS A 829 -29.07 18.12 34.55
CA LYS A 829 -29.88 17.42 35.57
C LYS A 829 -29.61 15.91 35.63
N CYS A 830 -29.24 15.33 34.50
CA CYS A 830 -28.98 13.90 34.30
C CYS A 830 -28.08 13.71 33.07
N TRP A 831 -27.58 12.51 32.83
CA TRP A 831 -26.73 12.23 31.66
C TRP A 831 -27.48 12.48 30.33
N ASP A 832 -28.76 12.13 30.25
CA ASP A 832 -29.58 12.36 29.04
C ASP A 832 -29.77 13.86 28.71
N ASP A 833 -29.86 14.71 29.73
CA ASP A 833 -29.93 16.18 29.58
C ASP A 833 -28.62 16.75 28.98
N PHE A 834 -27.47 16.17 29.36
CA PHE A 834 -26.17 16.49 28.76
C PHE A 834 -26.02 15.94 27.33
N PHE A 835 -26.45 14.70 27.10
CA PHE A 835 -26.35 14.08 25.79
C PHE A 835 -27.21 14.82 24.75
N THR A 836 -28.43 15.20 25.15
CA THR A 836 -29.35 16.01 24.37
C THR A 836 -29.19 17.52 24.63
N ARG A 837 -28.01 17.98 25.06
CA ARG A 837 -27.72 19.41 25.34
C ARG A 837 -28.15 20.34 24.20
N LEU A 838 -28.49 21.59 24.55
CA LEU A 838 -28.87 22.64 23.60
C LEU A 838 -27.66 23.52 23.25
N PHE A 839 -27.57 23.93 21.97
CA PHE A 839 -26.71 25.06 21.59
C PHE A 839 -27.28 26.37 22.15
N ARG A 840 -26.41 27.32 22.48
CA ARG A 840 -26.82 28.71 22.75
C ARG A 840 -27.38 29.36 21.49
N GLU A 841 -28.26 30.34 21.69
CA GLU A 841 -28.84 31.11 20.59
C GLU A 841 -27.73 31.76 19.72
N GLY A 842 -27.89 31.68 18.40
CA GLY A 842 -26.92 32.22 17.43
C GLY A 842 -25.78 31.29 17.02
N VAL A 843 -25.50 30.20 17.75
CA VAL A 843 -24.36 29.28 17.45
C VAL A 843 -24.59 28.46 16.16
N ARG A 844 -25.85 28.17 15.85
CA ARG A 844 -26.29 27.42 14.65
C ARG A 844 -27.45 28.13 13.97
N PRO A 845 -27.19 29.18 13.17
CA PRO A 845 -28.22 29.88 12.42
C PRO A 845 -28.79 28.99 11.30
N VAL A 846 -30.05 29.23 10.93
CA VAL A 846 -30.70 28.54 9.81
C VAL A 846 -30.16 29.07 8.49
N ALA A 847 -29.74 28.18 7.59
CA ALA A 847 -29.28 28.55 6.26
C ALA A 847 -30.44 29.03 5.39
N GLY A 848 -30.35 30.28 4.93
CA GLY A 848 -31.37 30.94 4.10
C GLY A 848 -32.76 30.85 4.72
N PRO A 849 -33.00 31.45 5.91
CA PRO A 849 -34.25 31.24 6.67
C PRO A 849 -35.50 31.60 5.88
N ASP A 850 -35.39 32.54 4.93
CA ASP A 850 -36.49 33.01 4.06
C ASP A 850 -36.40 32.44 2.62
N ASP A 851 -35.44 31.54 2.34
CA ASP A 851 -35.26 30.90 1.03
C ASP A 851 -35.57 29.40 1.12
N ASP A 852 -36.80 29.01 0.78
CA ASP A 852 -37.25 27.61 0.81
C ASP A 852 -36.66 26.76 -0.34
N SER A 853 -35.80 27.31 -1.22
CA SER A 853 -35.02 26.49 -2.17
C SER A 853 -33.79 25.85 -1.51
N ILE A 854 -33.38 26.36 -0.34
CA ILE A 854 -32.28 25.82 0.46
C ILE A 854 -32.83 24.83 1.49
N ILE A 855 -32.34 23.60 1.47
CA ILE A 855 -32.68 22.57 2.45
C ILE A 855 -31.67 22.64 3.59
N ALA A 856 -32.18 22.77 4.82
CA ALA A 856 -31.36 22.76 6.02
C ALA A 856 -30.96 21.33 6.40
N ASN A 857 -29.77 21.18 6.93
CA ASN A 857 -29.27 19.95 7.48
C ASN A 857 -30.00 19.63 8.80
N ALA A 858 -30.57 18.44 8.90
CA ALA A 858 -31.43 18.08 10.02
C ALA A 858 -30.65 17.82 11.31
N CYS A 859 -29.42 17.30 11.19
CA CYS A 859 -28.61 16.84 12.32
C CYS A 859 -27.16 17.34 12.20
N GLU A 860 -26.45 17.52 13.30
CA GLU A 860 -25.01 17.79 13.24
C GLU A 860 -24.25 16.48 13.00
N SER A 861 -24.01 16.17 11.72
CA SER A 861 -23.70 14.81 11.29
C SER A 861 -22.67 14.77 10.16
N LYS A 862 -21.92 13.67 10.07
CA LYS A 862 -20.95 13.40 9.02
C LYS A 862 -21.60 12.67 7.84
N PRO A 863 -21.48 13.16 6.59
CA PRO A 863 -22.07 12.51 5.43
C PRO A 863 -21.53 11.09 5.23
N TYR A 864 -22.44 10.13 5.11
CA TYR A 864 -22.12 8.73 4.84
C TYR A 864 -22.30 8.42 3.36
N ASN A 865 -23.48 8.67 2.80
CA ASN A 865 -23.78 8.33 1.41
C ASN A 865 -24.89 9.21 0.83
N VAL A 866 -24.89 9.36 -0.50
CA VAL A 866 -25.98 9.95 -1.27
C VAL A 866 -26.34 9.00 -2.40
N ALA A 867 -27.51 8.38 -2.31
CA ALA A 867 -28.03 7.48 -3.32
C ALA A 867 -29.10 8.17 -4.15
N TYR A 868 -28.95 8.08 -5.47
CA TYR A 868 -29.91 8.56 -6.45
C TYR A 868 -30.61 7.38 -7.10
N ASP A 869 -31.79 7.62 -7.66
CA ASP A 869 -32.61 6.60 -8.33
C ASP A 869 -32.90 5.39 -7.44
N VAL A 870 -33.22 5.67 -6.16
CA VAL A 870 -33.47 4.61 -5.16
C VAL A 870 -34.72 3.81 -5.51
N LYS A 871 -34.66 2.49 -5.33
CA LYS A 871 -35.77 1.61 -5.69
C LYS A 871 -36.75 1.46 -4.54
N LEU A 872 -38.01 1.23 -4.90
CA LEU A 872 -39.03 0.86 -3.92
C LEU A 872 -38.64 -0.39 -3.12
N ARG A 873 -38.03 -1.39 -3.77
CA ARG A 873 -37.50 -2.61 -3.14
C ARG A 873 -36.10 -2.90 -3.71
N ASP A 874 -35.11 -3.14 -2.85
CA ASP A 874 -33.76 -3.56 -3.26
C ASP A 874 -33.15 -4.58 -2.28
N LYS A 875 -32.03 -5.22 -2.67
CA LYS A 875 -31.31 -6.21 -1.87
C LYS A 875 -30.36 -5.52 -0.89
N PHE A 876 -30.92 -4.86 0.12
CA PHE A 876 -30.17 -4.09 1.12
C PHE A 876 -29.25 -4.94 2.01
N TRP A 877 -29.46 -6.26 2.02
CA TRP A 877 -28.66 -7.25 2.75
C TRP A 877 -27.46 -7.79 1.96
N ASN A 878 -27.07 -7.16 0.84
CA ASN A 878 -25.89 -7.50 0.05
C ASN A 878 -24.81 -6.40 0.18
N LYS A 879 -23.53 -6.72 -0.11
CA LYS A 879 -22.33 -5.88 0.10
C LYS A 879 -22.40 -4.45 -0.47
N GLY A 880 -23.29 -4.20 -1.45
CA GLY A 880 -23.47 -2.88 -2.07
C GLY A 880 -24.33 -1.89 -1.27
N GLN A 881 -24.96 -2.30 -0.16
CA GLN A 881 -25.83 -1.48 0.69
C GLN A 881 -26.80 -0.53 -0.06
N PRO A 882 -27.58 -1.04 -1.04
CA PRO A 882 -28.59 -0.23 -1.71
C PRO A 882 -29.75 0.11 -0.77
N TYR A 883 -30.41 1.24 -1.01
CA TYR A 883 -31.56 1.67 -0.21
C TYR A 883 -32.88 1.11 -0.76
N SER A 884 -33.48 0.18 -0.03
CA SER A 884 -34.85 -0.30 -0.24
C SER A 884 -35.86 0.62 0.45
N VAL A 885 -36.45 1.56 -0.29
CA VAL A 885 -37.32 2.63 0.26
C VAL A 885 -38.51 2.08 1.06
N ARG A 886 -39.13 0.99 0.60
CA ARG A 886 -40.27 0.36 1.29
C ARG A 886 -39.89 -0.16 2.67
N ASP A 887 -38.70 -0.73 2.81
CA ASP A 887 -38.21 -1.25 4.10
C ASP A 887 -37.80 -0.10 5.05
N MET A 888 -37.14 0.94 4.51
CA MET A 888 -36.77 2.12 5.30
C MET A 888 -37.98 2.79 5.97
N LEU A 889 -39.07 2.87 5.21
CA LEU A 889 -40.30 3.54 5.61
C LEU A 889 -41.32 2.59 6.26
N GLY A 890 -40.91 1.39 6.69
CA GLY A 890 -41.78 0.47 7.44
C GLY A 890 -43.02 0.01 6.68
N HIS A 891 -42.90 -0.16 5.36
CA HIS A 891 -43.99 -0.54 4.47
C HIS A 891 -45.16 0.44 4.37
N ASP A 892 -44.93 1.72 4.72
CA ASP A 892 -45.92 2.78 4.55
C ASP A 892 -46.34 2.97 3.08
N GLU A 893 -47.62 3.27 2.84
CA GLU A 893 -48.15 3.54 1.49
C GLU A 893 -47.47 4.74 0.82
N LEU A 894 -47.01 5.72 1.61
CA LEU A 894 -46.28 6.88 1.10
C LEU A 894 -44.89 6.52 0.56
N ALA A 895 -44.36 5.33 0.85
CA ALA A 895 -43.06 4.89 0.35
C ALA A 895 -42.98 4.88 -1.18
N GLU A 896 -44.10 4.61 -1.87
CA GLU A 896 -44.16 4.61 -3.34
C GLU A 896 -43.82 5.97 -3.94
N LYS A 897 -44.07 7.07 -3.20
CA LYS A 897 -43.78 8.44 -3.64
C LYS A 897 -42.29 8.75 -3.69
N PHE A 898 -41.45 7.94 -3.04
CA PHE A 898 -40.00 8.14 -2.97
C PHE A 898 -39.20 7.24 -3.93
N SER A 899 -39.87 6.35 -4.68
CA SER A 899 -39.21 5.51 -5.68
C SER A 899 -38.66 6.36 -6.84
N GLY A 900 -37.45 6.03 -7.31
CA GLY A 900 -36.66 6.84 -8.25
C GLY A 900 -36.12 8.14 -7.63
N GLY A 901 -36.25 8.28 -6.31
CA GLY A 901 -35.90 9.48 -5.55
C GLY A 901 -34.43 9.57 -5.16
N THR A 902 -34.14 10.41 -4.17
CA THR A 902 -32.80 10.59 -3.60
C THR A 902 -32.83 10.34 -2.09
N VAL A 903 -31.84 9.58 -1.59
CA VAL A 903 -31.57 9.37 -0.17
C VAL A 903 -30.23 10.00 0.17
N TYR A 904 -30.20 10.90 1.13
CA TYR A 904 -28.98 11.35 1.79
C TYR A 904 -28.91 10.71 3.18
N GLN A 905 -27.81 10.03 3.51
CA GLN A 905 -27.58 9.47 4.84
C GLN A 905 -26.33 10.09 5.49
N ALA A 906 -26.43 10.39 6.79
CA ALA A 906 -25.31 10.90 7.57
C ALA A 906 -25.35 10.45 9.05
N PHE A 907 -24.15 10.21 9.60
CA PHE A 907 -23.88 9.60 10.90
C PHE A 907 -23.53 10.63 11.98
N LEU A 908 -23.88 10.34 13.23
CA LEU A 908 -23.58 11.13 14.42
C LEU A 908 -22.79 10.26 15.41
N SER A 909 -21.64 10.75 15.87
CA SER A 909 -20.94 10.13 17.00
C SER A 909 -21.53 10.61 18.33
N ALA A 910 -21.22 9.94 19.44
CA ALA A 910 -21.65 10.37 20.77
C ALA A 910 -21.23 11.80 21.16
N LEU A 911 -20.21 12.35 20.49
CA LEU A 911 -19.74 13.73 20.69
C LEU A 911 -20.58 14.78 19.93
N SER A 912 -21.40 14.36 18.96
CA SER A 912 -22.25 15.23 18.16
C SER A 912 -23.43 15.82 18.96
N TYR A 913 -24.12 16.77 18.33
CA TYR A 913 -25.42 17.27 18.79
C TYR A 913 -26.56 16.39 18.23
N HIS A 914 -27.40 15.87 19.12
CA HIS A 914 -28.34 14.77 18.82
C HIS A 914 -29.80 15.17 18.66
N ARG A 915 -30.11 16.48 18.60
CA ARG A 915 -31.47 16.96 18.30
C ARG A 915 -31.63 17.19 16.81
N TRP A 916 -32.81 16.85 16.29
CA TRP A 916 -33.16 16.96 14.89
C TRP A 916 -33.93 18.24 14.63
N HIS A 917 -33.68 18.82 13.46
CA HIS A 917 -34.32 20.05 13.03
C HIS A 917 -34.98 19.88 11.66
N ALA A 918 -36.09 20.59 11.45
CA ALA A 918 -36.87 20.57 10.21
C ALA A 918 -35.98 20.96 9.02
N PRO A 919 -35.78 20.07 8.02
CA PRO A 919 -34.97 20.40 6.84
C PRO A 919 -35.60 21.48 5.97
N VAL A 920 -36.93 21.60 6.01
CA VAL A 920 -37.76 22.46 5.17
C VAL A 920 -38.91 23.04 5.99
N SER A 921 -39.44 24.19 5.56
CA SER A 921 -40.72 24.70 6.05
C SER A 921 -41.85 23.89 5.42
N GLY A 922 -42.87 23.51 6.18
CA GLY A 922 -43.96 22.72 5.65
C GLY A 922 -44.86 22.10 6.71
N LYS A 923 -45.89 21.39 6.23
CA LYS A 923 -46.84 20.69 7.08
C LYS A 923 -46.36 19.26 7.35
N VAL A 924 -46.28 18.86 8.61
CA VAL A 924 -46.10 17.47 9.02
C VAL A 924 -47.34 16.69 8.62
N VAL A 925 -47.22 15.77 7.66
CA VAL A 925 -48.35 15.00 7.14
C VAL A 925 -48.54 13.68 7.85
N LYS A 926 -47.46 13.07 8.34
CA LYS A 926 -47.49 11.80 9.06
C LYS A 926 -46.24 11.63 9.91
N THR A 927 -46.37 10.98 11.07
CA THR A 927 -45.24 10.56 11.91
C THR A 927 -45.36 9.09 12.25
N VAL A 928 -44.28 8.33 12.10
CA VAL A 928 -44.27 6.89 12.38
C VAL A 928 -43.05 6.55 13.24
N LEU A 929 -43.28 5.86 14.36
CA LEU A 929 -42.22 5.25 15.14
C LEU A 929 -42.24 3.74 14.86
N LEU A 930 -41.14 3.23 14.30
CA LEU A 930 -40.95 1.84 13.93
C LEU A 930 -40.01 1.17 14.92
N ASP A 931 -40.48 0.06 15.49
CA ASP A 931 -39.63 -0.88 16.21
C ASP A 931 -38.71 -1.59 15.22
N GLY A 932 -37.50 -1.92 15.65
CA GLY A 932 -36.49 -2.56 14.79
C GLY A 932 -35.49 -3.39 15.57
N THR A 933 -34.41 -3.76 14.90
CA THR A 933 -33.30 -4.51 15.48
C THR A 933 -32.36 -3.60 16.24
N TYR A 934 -31.87 -4.05 17.40
CA TYR A 934 -30.94 -3.28 18.21
C TYR A 934 -29.49 -3.61 17.84
N TYR A 935 -29.15 -4.89 17.83
CA TYR A 935 -27.77 -5.39 17.72
C TYR A 935 -27.57 -6.35 16.54
N SER A 936 -28.36 -6.17 15.46
CA SER A 936 -28.29 -7.04 14.28
C SER A 936 -27.26 -6.53 13.30
N GLU A 937 -26.36 -7.41 12.87
CA GLU A 937 -25.30 -7.13 11.92
C GLU A 937 -25.38 -8.08 10.71
N PRO A 938 -25.32 -7.59 9.46
CA PRO A 938 -25.43 -8.45 8.29
C PRO A 938 -24.24 -9.41 8.14
N LEU A 939 -24.51 -10.64 7.70
CA LEU A 939 -23.52 -11.73 7.63
C LEU A 939 -22.27 -11.44 6.78
N TRP A 940 -22.30 -10.50 5.84
CA TRP A 940 -21.13 -10.13 5.04
C TRP A 940 -20.07 -9.29 5.79
N GLU A 941 -20.40 -8.85 7.01
CA GLU A 941 -19.47 -8.32 8.01
C GLU A 941 -19.16 -9.35 9.12
N GLY A 942 -19.80 -10.53 9.11
CA GLY A 942 -19.63 -11.56 10.13
C GLY A 942 -18.94 -12.84 9.66
N LEU A 943 -18.94 -13.86 10.52
CA LEU A 943 -18.46 -15.23 10.21
C LEU A 943 -19.32 -15.96 9.17
N GLY A 944 -20.38 -15.34 8.67
CA GLY A 944 -21.32 -15.90 7.69
C GLY A 944 -21.15 -15.40 6.25
N ASP A 945 -20.10 -14.63 5.94
CA ASP A 945 -19.85 -14.13 4.59
C ASP A 945 -19.43 -15.28 3.66
N VAL A 946 -20.33 -15.73 2.79
CA VAL A 946 -20.06 -16.82 1.82
C VAL A 946 -19.00 -16.47 0.78
N ASP A 947 -18.71 -15.19 0.56
CA ASP A 947 -17.76 -14.69 -0.43
C ASP A 947 -16.38 -14.36 0.18
N LYS A 948 -16.27 -14.28 1.52
CA LYS A 948 -14.97 -14.19 2.24
C LYS A 948 -14.68 -15.58 2.83
N GLN A 949 -13.63 -16.28 2.39
CA GLN A 949 -13.16 -17.52 3.05
C GLN A 949 -12.56 -17.28 4.46
N SER A 950 -12.81 -16.12 5.09
CA SER A 950 -12.24 -15.78 6.39
C SER A 950 -13.12 -16.31 7.52
N ALA A 951 -12.56 -17.15 8.40
CA ALA A 951 -13.14 -17.51 9.68
C ALA A 951 -12.88 -16.41 10.75
N GLU A 952 -13.07 -15.15 10.37
CA GLU A 952 -12.82 -13.96 11.20
C GLU A 952 -14.07 -13.06 11.20
N ILE A 953 -14.47 -12.54 12.37
CA ILE A 953 -15.50 -11.49 12.53
C ILE A 953 -14.92 -10.15 12.05
N ASP A 954 -15.63 -9.40 11.19
CA ASP A 954 -15.23 -8.06 10.74
C ASP A 954 -15.33 -7.06 11.90
N LYS A 955 -14.35 -6.17 12.01
CA LYS A 955 -14.13 -5.37 13.22
C LYS A 955 -14.58 -3.92 13.06
N ALA A 956 -15.26 -3.60 11.95
CA ALA A 956 -15.70 -2.26 11.57
C ALA A 956 -17.23 -2.16 11.34
N SER A 957 -17.97 -3.19 11.76
CA SER A 957 -19.29 -3.54 11.20
C SER A 957 -20.35 -2.44 11.27
N GLU A 958 -20.38 -1.59 12.29
CA GLU A 958 -21.42 -0.56 12.43
C GLU A 958 -21.19 0.68 11.55
N ALA A 959 -19.93 1.08 11.38
CA ALA A 959 -19.59 2.18 10.47
C ALA A 959 -19.76 1.74 9.01
N THR A 960 -19.56 0.45 8.73
CA THR A 960 -19.76 -0.13 7.41
C THR A 960 -21.24 -0.38 7.15
N CYS A 961 -22.07 -0.82 8.10
CA CYS A 961 -23.48 -1.22 7.91
C CYS A 961 -24.55 -0.11 7.98
N GLN A 962 -24.17 1.17 7.91
CA GLN A 962 -25.12 2.29 7.99
C GLN A 962 -26.30 2.15 7.01
N GLY A 963 -26.04 1.66 5.80
CA GLY A 963 -27.09 1.40 4.81
C GLY A 963 -28.08 0.32 5.27
N TYR A 964 -27.61 -0.77 5.87
CA TYR A 964 -28.44 -1.85 6.40
C TYR A 964 -29.33 -1.41 7.58
N LEU A 965 -28.77 -0.61 8.49
CA LEU A 965 -29.49 -0.09 9.66
C LEU A 965 -30.68 0.80 9.26
N ALA A 966 -30.57 1.49 8.12
CA ALA A 966 -31.67 2.26 7.57
C ALA A 966 -32.91 1.42 7.23
N HIS A 967 -32.79 0.08 7.11
CA HIS A 967 -33.90 -0.85 6.84
C HIS A 967 -34.32 -1.67 8.06
N MET A 968 -33.40 -1.95 8.99
CA MET A 968 -33.65 -2.92 10.06
C MET A 968 -33.76 -2.31 11.46
N ALA A 969 -33.06 -1.21 11.75
CA ALA A 969 -32.99 -0.66 13.11
C ALA A 969 -34.26 0.10 13.54
N ALA A 970 -34.32 0.56 14.79
CA ALA A 970 -35.43 1.40 15.25
C ALA A 970 -35.44 2.75 14.49
N ARG A 971 -36.62 3.23 14.07
CA ARG A 971 -36.73 4.44 13.22
C ARG A 971 -37.86 5.37 13.61
N ALA A 972 -37.59 6.66 13.61
CA ALA A 972 -38.61 7.71 13.55
C ALA A 972 -38.69 8.27 12.14
N VAL A 973 -39.87 8.17 11.52
CA VAL A 973 -40.15 8.69 10.19
C VAL A 973 -41.08 9.90 10.34
N ILE A 974 -40.69 11.04 9.78
CA ILE A 974 -41.49 12.26 9.76
C ILE A 974 -41.64 12.68 8.31
N TYR A 975 -42.88 12.72 7.83
CA TYR A 975 -43.21 13.14 6.48
C TYR A 975 -43.63 14.61 6.49
N PHE A 976 -43.09 15.37 5.54
CA PHE A 976 -43.39 16.79 5.34
C PHE A 976 -43.97 17.00 3.95
N GLU A 977 -45.07 17.73 3.86
CA GLU A 977 -45.43 18.44 2.64
C GLU A 977 -44.73 19.80 2.68
N ALA A 978 -43.65 19.96 1.92
CA ALA A 978 -42.85 21.18 1.93
C ALA A 978 -43.63 22.36 1.32
N ASP A 979 -43.50 23.55 1.90
CA ASP A 979 -44.12 24.77 1.35
C ASP A 979 -43.59 25.08 -0.06
N ASN A 980 -42.33 24.71 -0.34
CA ASN A 980 -41.78 24.73 -1.67
C ASN A 980 -42.23 23.50 -2.48
N LEU A 981 -43.18 23.74 -3.39
CA LEU A 981 -43.78 22.72 -4.27
C LEU A 981 -42.77 21.95 -5.13
N LYS A 982 -41.56 22.49 -5.35
CA LYS A 982 -40.50 21.77 -6.06
C LYS A 982 -39.87 20.67 -5.22
N ILE A 983 -39.87 20.79 -3.89
CA ILE A 983 -39.47 19.70 -2.98
C ILE A 983 -40.63 18.72 -2.84
N GLY A 984 -41.85 19.24 -2.64
CA GLY A 984 -43.07 18.45 -2.44
C GLY A 984 -42.97 17.56 -1.20
N LEU A 985 -43.45 16.32 -1.31
CA LEU A 985 -43.35 15.34 -0.22
C LEU A 985 -41.90 14.94 0.05
N MET A 986 -41.47 15.13 1.29
CA MET A 986 -40.15 14.79 1.84
C MET A 986 -40.30 13.92 3.09
N ALA A 987 -39.33 13.05 3.37
CA ALA A 987 -39.27 12.37 4.67
C ALA A 987 -37.92 12.56 5.36
N PHE A 988 -37.97 12.82 6.67
CA PHE A 988 -36.84 12.66 7.58
C PHE A 988 -36.97 11.29 8.23
N VAL A 989 -35.86 10.55 8.31
CA VAL A 989 -35.79 9.26 9.00
C VAL A 989 -34.66 9.33 10.02
N GLY A 990 -35.00 9.43 11.31
CA GLY A 990 -34.05 9.25 12.40
C GLY A 990 -33.88 7.78 12.71
N ILE A 991 -32.66 7.26 12.65
CA ILE A 991 -32.34 5.83 12.81
C ILE A 991 -31.51 5.69 14.09
N GLY A 992 -32.09 5.00 15.07
CA GLY A 992 -31.39 4.62 16.28
C GLY A 992 -30.51 3.39 16.02
N MET A 993 -29.27 3.40 16.50
CA MET A 993 -28.33 2.28 16.41
C MET A 993 -28.04 1.70 17.80
N ASP A 994 -27.94 0.38 17.92
CA ASP A 994 -27.48 -0.29 19.13
C ASP A 994 -28.32 0.10 20.35
N GLU A 995 -27.68 0.68 21.35
CA GLU A 995 -28.31 1.15 22.57
C GLU A 995 -29.17 2.40 22.37
N VAL A 996 -29.00 3.07 21.22
CA VAL A 996 -29.77 4.23 20.78
C VAL A 996 -30.96 3.71 20.06
N SER A 997 -32.05 3.53 20.77
CA SER A 997 -33.27 3.03 20.15
C SER A 997 -34.50 3.84 20.56
N THR A 998 -34.23 4.99 21.17
CA THR A 998 -35.20 6.00 21.55
C THR A 998 -35.11 7.14 20.56
N CYS A 999 -35.83 6.97 19.46
CA CYS A 999 -36.16 8.04 18.55
C CYS A 999 -37.39 8.79 19.12
N ASP A 1000 -37.20 10.02 19.61
CA ASP A 1000 -38.28 10.85 20.14
C ASP A 1000 -38.75 11.87 19.09
N ILE A 1001 -40.03 11.83 18.73
CA ILE A 1001 -40.66 12.77 17.79
C ILE A 1001 -41.42 13.82 18.60
N THR A 1002 -41.02 15.09 18.49
CA THR A 1002 -41.65 16.19 19.26
C THR A 1002 -42.72 16.94 18.49
N VAL A 1003 -42.90 16.64 17.20
CA VAL A 1003 -43.92 17.25 16.33
C VAL A 1003 -45.12 16.33 16.12
N LYS A 1004 -46.26 16.90 15.72
CA LYS A 1004 -47.51 16.15 15.53
C LYS A 1004 -48.03 16.28 14.10
N GLU A 1005 -48.76 15.27 13.65
CA GLU A 1005 -49.48 15.34 12.38
C GLU A 1005 -50.39 16.57 12.32
N GLY A 1006 -50.36 17.25 11.18
CA GLY A 1006 -51.08 18.51 10.96
C GLY A 1006 -50.34 19.77 11.42
N GLN A 1007 -49.27 19.65 12.21
CA GLN A 1007 -48.45 20.79 12.63
C GLN A 1007 -47.70 21.37 11.42
N HIS A 1008 -47.71 22.69 11.29
CA HIS A 1008 -46.82 23.40 10.37
C HIS A 1008 -45.53 23.77 11.12
N VAL A 1009 -44.38 23.47 10.53
CA VAL A 1009 -43.06 23.77 11.09
C VAL A 1009 -42.28 24.67 10.14
N LYS A 1010 -41.45 25.54 10.70
CA LYS A 1010 -40.48 26.32 9.92
C LYS A 1010 -39.15 25.58 9.79
N LYS A 1011 -38.46 25.77 8.66
CA LYS A 1011 -37.10 25.27 8.45
C LYS A 1011 -36.21 25.63 9.66
N GLY A 1012 -35.56 24.62 10.23
CA GLY A 1012 -34.69 24.75 11.41
C GLY A 1012 -35.37 24.63 12.78
N GLU A 1013 -36.70 24.54 12.86
CA GLU A 1013 -37.39 24.22 14.12
C GLU A 1013 -37.06 22.80 14.58
N GLN A 1014 -37.02 22.56 15.90
CA GLN A 1014 -36.72 21.22 16.43
C GLN A 1014 -37.90 20.27 16.18
N ILE A 1015 -37.61 19.09 15.65
CA ILE A 1015 -38.64 18.08 15.29
C ILE A 1015 -38.54 16.78 16.09
N GLY A 1016 -37.42 16.56 16.79
CA GLY A 1016 -37.20 15.40 17.62
C GLY A 1016 -35.77 15.30 18.12
N MET A 1017 -35.40 14.16 18.71
CA MET A 1017 -34.03 13.87 19.15
C MET A 1017 -33.76 12.38 19.35
N PHE A 1018 -32.48 12.01 19.32
CA PHE A 1018 -32.01 10.74 19.85
C PHE A 1018 -31.72 10.91 21.35
N HIS A 1019 -32.16 9.95 22.14
CA HIS A 1019 -31.69 9.80 23.52
C HIS A 1019 -30.64 8.70 23.57
N PHE A 1020 -29.48 9.00 24.18
CA PHE A 1020 -28.29 8.15 24.46
C PHE A 1020 -27.69 7.33 23.29
N GLY A 1021 -26.37 7.51 23.00
CA GLY A 1021 -25.46 6.64 22.19
C GLY A 1021 -25.15 7.07 20.73
N GLY A 1022 -24.75 6.17 19.81
CA GLY A 1022 -24.53 6.44 18.37
C GLY A 1022 -25.78 6.49 17.47
N SER A 1023 -25.81 7.35 16.44
CA SER A 1023 -27.04 7.48 15.63
C SER A 1023 -26.78 7.86 14.17
N THR A 1024 -27.79 7.65 13.32
CA THR A 1024 -27.73 8.02 11.90
C THR A 1024 -29.07 8.56 11.43
N HIS A 1025 -29.09 9.31 10.33
CA HIS A 1025 -30.34 9.82 9.78
C HIS A 1025 -30.33 9.84 8.27
N CYS A 1026 -31.52 9.77 7.68
CA CYS A 1026 -31.73 9.92 6.26
C CYS A 1026 -32.69 11.08 5.93
N LEU A 1027 -32.41 11.75 4.81
CA LEU A 1027 -33.33 12.65 4.12
C LEU A 1027 -33.77 12.00 2.80
N LEU A 1028 -35.07 11.83 2.62
CA LEU A 1028 -35.67 11.21 1.45
C LEU A 1028 -36.43 12.25 0.65
N PHE A 1029 -36.14 12.29 -0.64
CA PHE A 1029 -36.78 13.17 -1.61
C PHE A 1029 -37.37 12.35 -2.74
N ASN A 1030 -38.56 12.75 -3.20
CA ASN A 1030 -39.17 12.14 -4.37
C ASN A 1030 -38.35 12.45 -5.66
N SER A 1031 -38.62 11.71 -6.74
CA SER A 1031 -37.90 11.84 -8.02
C SER A 1031 -38.11 13.19 -8.74
N ALA A 1032 -39.16 13.93 -8.38
CA ALA A 1032 -39.44 15.27 -8.91
C ALA A 1032 -38.59 16.35 -8.23
N ALA A 1033 -38.07 16.10 -7.02
CA ALA A 1033 -37.45 17.12 -6.19
C ALA A 1033 -36.13 17.72 -6.72
N LYS A 1034 -35.49 17.13 -7.74
CA LYS A 1034 -34.24 17.61 -8.39
C LYS A 1034 -33.23 18.27 -7.44
N VAL A 1035 -33.01 17.62 -6.28
CA VAL A 1035 -32.08 18.06 -5.24
C VAL A 1035 -30.63 17.86 -5.67
N ARG A 1036 -29.77 18.80 -5.32
CA ARG A 1036 -28.34 18.80 -5.67
C ARG A 1036 -27.49 19.46 -4.59
N ASP A 1037 -26.18 19.46 -4.82
CA ASP A 1037 -25.16 20.09 -3.97
C ASP A 1037 -25.04 19.47 -2.56
N PHE A 1038 -25.31 18.17 -2.45
CA PHE A 1038 -25.09 17.46 -1.20
C PHE A 1038 -23.62 17.46 -0.75
N PRO A 1039 -23.37 17.55 0.56
CA PRO A 1039 -22.11 17.20 1.20
C PRO A 1039 -21.51 15.88 0.70
N LYS A 1040 -20.26 15.92 0.23
CA LYS A 1040 -19.53 14.71 -0.17
C LYS A 1040 -19.20 13.83 1.05
N PRO A 1041 -19.37 12.50 0.94
CA PRO A 1041 -18.81 11.53 1.88
C PRO A 1041 -17.29 11.70 2.07
N GLY A 1042 -16.77 11.28 3.22
CA GLY A 1042 -15.33 11.30 3.51
C GLY A 1042 -14.75 12.64 4.01
N ARG A 1043 -15.60 13.65 4.28
CA ARG A 1043 -15.15 14.89 4.92
C ARG A 1043 -14.73 14.68 6.37
N GLU A 1044 -13.84 15.52 6.88
CA GLU A 1044 -13.30 15.38 8.25
C GLU A 1044 -14.31 15.81 9.32
N ALA A 1045 -15.03 16.92 9.09
CA ALA A 1045 -15.95 17.50 10.07
C ALA A 1045 -17.43 17.17 9.77
N ASN A 1046 -18.26 17.24 10.81
CA ASN A 1046 -19.72 17.21 10.68
C ASN A 1046 -20.21 18.39 9.83
N VAL A 1047 -21.30 18.17 9.09
CA VAL A 1047 -22.10 19.27 8.54
C VAL A 1047 -22.89 19.87 9.70
N PRO A 1048 -22.83 21.19 9.93
CA PRO A 1048 -23.56 21.79 11.03
C PRO A 1048 -25.05 21.54 10.93
N VAL A 1049 -25.71 21.31 12.05
CA VAL A 1049 -27.18 21.33 12.08
C VAL A 1049 -27.70 22.70 11.62
N ARG A 1050 -28.85 22.73 10.92
CA ARG A 1050 -29.48 23.93 10.34
C ARG A 1050 -28.72 24.61 9.19
N SER A 1051 -27.48 24.20 8.89
CA SER A 1051 -26.72 24.69 7.72
C SER A 1051 -27.25 24.11 6.40
N GLN A 1052 -26.80 24.61 5.25
CA GLN A 1052 -27.26 24.09 3.96
C GLN A 1052 -26.75 22.66 3.73
N VAL A 1053 -27.67 21.70 3.53
CA VAL A 1053 -27.34 20.32 3.14
C VAL A 1053 -27.59 20.05 1.67
N ALA A 1054 -28.53 20.76 1.05
CA ALA A 1054 -28.83 20.62 -0.37
C ALA A 1054 -29.60 21.85 -0.86
N VAL A 1055 -29.71 21.97 -2.17
CA VAL A 1055 -30.56 22.96 -2.82
C VAL A 1055 -31.45 22.31 -3.87
N VAL A 1056 -32.61 22.91 -4.10
CA VAL A 1056 -33.52 22.60 -5.20
C VAL A 1056 -33.33 23.60 -6.33
N GLY A 1057 -33.32 23.12 -7.58
CA GLY A 1057 -33.11 23.96 -8.76
C GLY A 1057 -34.07 25.16 -8.84
N LYS A 1058 -33.54 26.32 -9.27
CA LYS A 1058 -34.34 27.52 -9.57
C LYS A 1058 -35.31 27.30 -10.72
#